data_AF-A0A9X9BRI9-F1
#
_entry.id   AF-A0A9X9BRI9-F1
#
_cell.length_a   1.000
_cell.length_b   1.000
_cell.length_c   1.000
_cell.angle_alpha   90.00
_cell.angle_beta   90.00
_cell.angle_gamma   90.00
#
_symmetry.space_group_name_H-M   'P 1'
#
loop_
_entity.id
_entity.type
_entity.pdbx_description
1 polymer ?
#
loop_
_entity_poly.entity_id
_entity_poly.type
_entity_poly.pdbx_seq_one_letter_code
_entity_poly.pdbx_strand_id
1 'polypeptide(L)'
;MLEQDAMLIRRPLLTGHQHIDGLWFSSDRLDLHERAGLILEYWQPGARAYRFADGDVLQFARPESVLCETLVGWPLVRQGRGLSSALLDPQELRALPAADLWLVRGSQVQALQLRDAQLLAPGQWLDISACTLLDTFDCHAPVLEPVPPLRVTDVREILGGALGPVSPEREGVMQALIERQRHAPKSPPAKATAAGNGEWDSREPASFPALKLGATLALVTAVLWMANQGQHAPLTPMPTLSSDQVFAVVGVTLVGGLFLTGFLWGLNRALRRGRTPVSGTPTAPVAPGIAARSEPRRHKPAAWRRWLTRLTLHSRLSTLYGKRQAAYVRRMLEMFEDGNFEEALRHAIPLKGEQSGDEQSFGTPQRRQDLALDRQNGASRSMFFEEGMTEHLRQVYRQSYERLDRAGRIEEAVFILAELLKERQQALDYLEKHARYQQAADLALAWDMPPGVIVRLLCLAENWQRALLVARRDDAFGDAVLMLQAKSPETADRLRLEWAEALIAKGLWLQAVDVIWSLPAERPRAAQWLLNAESAGGRLAIGALVKRAILLPDTLEAYGEWVEDVRDDPARGSERAALAEALLEHKAQSSALAWLAGATVHAILADQFSGHGRLNFNQLQALVKMSRDKLLQADLPGQALKRPAVVSLDRVGSTLEWSAPASGNRPILDAVPLHDERYLLGLGEAGALVVDAQGKTLFHFAVPAQQIVIGHSRQVALALTRRDRLWRISKLDLVSRTATDLGVLALDVFAKVFDGTAWTVGRDRELRVVDVDREFETLWHVGDLPARVHALETDQHNEYLWLLEMGGILALWHYRLPERRLISRDPGIDVIEADFGLPSATGQAAQYLIKYDSEGPPVLVLKQGGARKGYRLPGNLREEEWDQTVWPFLFEDWLLIRYGVEEEATRWHFIHRASDRLCVSLHWPQAQVQARRLGTDWLLFDDQGRLSHINLDHASQHNLTLH
;
A
#
# COMPACT_ATOMS: atom_id res chain seq x y z
N MET A 1 66.31 44.09 -42.64
CA MET A 1 65.16 43.55 -41.88
C MET A 1 64.56 42.46 -42.74
N LEU A 2 64.69 41.21 -42.34
CA LEU A 2 64.13 40.05 -43.04
C LEU A 2 62.63 39.98 -42.71
N GLU A 3 61.78 40.08 -43.73
CA GLU A 3 60.36 39.75 -43.63
C GLU A 3 60.23 38.27 -43.23
N GLN A 4 59.57 38.00 -42.11
CA GLN A 4 59.21 36.63 -41.72
C GLN A 4 58.13 36.15 -42.68
N ASP A 5 58.42 35.10 -43.46
CA ASP A 5 57.42 34.35 -44.23
C ASP A 5 56.29 33.90 -43.29
N ALA A 6 55.11 34.53 -43.42
CA ALA A 6 53.92 34.13 -42.70
C ALA A 6 53.42 32.80 -43.28
N MET A 7 53.73 31.70 -42.59
CA MET A 7 53.37 30.36 -43.02
C MET A 7 51.83 30.20 -43.03
N LEU A 8 51.27 29.89 -44.20
CA LEU A 8 49.82 29.78 -44.42
C LEU A 8 49.31 28.38 -44.03
N ILE A 9 48.30 28.33 -43.15
CA ILE A 9 47.63 27.07 -42.78
C ILE A 9 46.73 26.58 -43.93
N ARG A 10 46.94 25.33 -44.36
CA ARG A 10 46.23 24.73 -45.51
C ARG A 10 44.74 24.51 -45.27
N ARG A 11 44.34 24.23 -44.03
CA ARG A 11 42.95 23.97 -43.63
C ARG A 11 42.56 24.87 -42.46
N PRO A 12 42.19 26.13 -42.69
CA PRO A 12 42.01 27.12 -41.63
C PRO A 12 40.70 26.96 -40.82
N LEU A 13 39.85 25.99 -41.16
CA LEU A 13 38.54 25.77 -40.53
C LEU A 13 38.35 24.29 -40.20
N LEU A 14 37.71 24.02 -39.06
CA LEU A 14 37.17 22.71 -38.72
C LEU A 14 35.79 22.55 -39.36
N THR A 15 35.55 21.41 -40.01
CA THR A 15 34.30 21.09 -40.70
C THR A 15 33.87 19.66 -40.39
N GLY A 16 32.56 19.41 -40.44
CA GLY A 16 31.94 18.14 -40.14
C GLY A 16 31.89 17.81 -38.65
N HIS A 17 31.61 16.54 -38.36
CA HIS A 17 31.62 16.04 -36.99
C HIS A 17 33.06 15.91 -36.49
N GLN A 18 33.38 16.60 -35.40
CA GLN A 18 34.70 16.57 -34.76
C GLN A 18 34.56 16.40 -33.25
N HIS A 19 35.55 15.75 -32.63
CA HIS A 19 35.70 15.78 -31.18
C HIS A 19 36.44 17.05 -30.77
N ILE A 20 35.72 17.97 -30.13
CA ILE A 20 36.26 19.25 -29.71
C ILE A 20 36.58 19.23 -28.20
N ASP A 21 37.66 19.90 -27.82
CA ASP A 21 38.13 20.06 -26.45
C ASP A 21 37.79 21.45 -25.88
N GLY A 22 37.14 22.31 -26.66
CA GLY A 22 36.73 23.63 -26.21
C GLY A 22 36.15 24.51 -27.31
N LEU A 23 35.80 25.73 -26.94
CA LEU A 23 35.21 26.75 -27.80
C LEU A 23 35.91 28.10 -27.59
N TRP A 24 36.08 28.85 -28.67
CA TRP A 24 36.53 30.23 -28.64
C TRP A 24 35.40 31.19 -29.03
N PHE A 25 35.18 32.20 -28.19
CA PHE A 25 34.17 33.24 -28.38
C PHE A 25 34.86 34.59 -28.64
N SER A 26 34.84 35.05 -29.90
CA SER A 26 35.52 36.28 -30.30
C SER A 26 34.83 37.54 -29.75
N SER A 27 35.60 38.46 -29.18
CA SER A 27 35.10 39.79 -28.76
C SER A 27 34.67 40.67 -29.92
N ASP A 28 35.13 40.37 -31.14
CA ASP A 28 34.78 41.12 -32.36
C ASP A 28 33.34 40.84 -32.84
N ARG A 29 32.76 39.71 -32.41
CA ARG A 29 31.45 39.22 -32.88
C ARG A 29 30.39 39.14 -31.78
N LEU A 30 30.82 38.90 -30.55
CA LEU A 30 29.93 38.65 -29.41
C LEU A 30 30.24 39.66 -28.33
N ASP A 31 29.21 40.27 -27.76
CA ASP A 31 29.38 41.17 -26.61
C ASP A 31 29.73 40.39 -25.32
N LEU A 32 30.00 41.10 -24.23
CA LEU A 32 30.41 40.46 -22.98
C LEU A 32 29.30 39.58 -22.37
N HIS A 33 28.04 39.97 -22.51
CA HIS A 33 26.90 39.25 -21.95
C HIS A 33 26.57 38.00 -22.78
N GLU A 34 26.63 38.09 -24.11
CA GLU A 34 26.47 36.96 -25.03
C GLU A 34 27.57 35.90 -24.79
N ARG A 35 28.84 36.33 -24.66
CA ARG A 35 29.93 35.39 -24.33
C ARG A 35 29.73 34.73 -22.96
N ALA A 36 29.31 35.49 -21.94
CA ALA A 36 29.02 34.93 -20.62
C ALA A 36 27.86 33.92 -20.69
N GLY A 37 26.80 34.22 -21.43
CA GLY A 37 25.68 33.31 -21.68
C GLY A 37 26.11 32.02 -22.37
N LEU A 38 26.90 32.11 -23.45
CA LEU A 38 27.42 30.95 -24.17
C LEU A 38 28.38 30.11 -23.32
N ILE A 39 29.20 30.73 -22.46
CA ILE A 39 30.05 30.01 -21.52
C ILE A 39 29.21 29.19 -20.54
N LEU A 40 28.09 29.74 -20.05
CA LEU A 40 27.17 29.02 -19.16
C LEU A 40 26.40 27.92 -19.90
N GLU A 41 25.97 28.17 -21.14
CA GLU A 41 25.24 27.21 -21.98
C GLU A 41 26.07 25.94 -22.27
N TYR A 42 27.35 26.10 -22.59
CA TYR A 42 28.25 24.98 -22.90
C TYR A 42 29.09 24.51 -21.69
N TRP A 43 28.74 24.90 -20.47
CA TRP A 43 29.53 24.58 -19.28
C TRP A 43 29.47 23.09 -18.92
N GLN A 44 30.63 22.48 -18.64
CA GLN A 44 30.75 21.11 -18.14
C GLN A 44 31.41 21.09 -16.75
N PRO A 45 31.06 20.14 -15.85
CA PRO A 45 31.77 19.97 -14.59
C PRO A 45 33.28 19.76 -14.80
N GLY A 46 34.11 20.65 -14.24
CA GLY A 46 35.57 20.63 -14.40
C GLY A 46 36.10 21.43 -15.59
N ALA A 47 35.23 22.04 -16.41
CA ALA A 47 35.63 22.96 -17.47
C ALA A 47 36.33 24.21 -16.90
N ARG A 48 37.10 24.90 -17.74
CA ARG A 48 37.80 26.14 -17.38
C ARG A 48 37.56 27.21 -18.43
N ALA A 49 37.22 28.41 -17.99
CA ALA A 49 37.04 29.56 -18.88
C ALA A 49 38.12 30.62 -18.64
N TYR A 50 38.68 31.18 -19.70
CA TYR A 50 39.69 32.23 -19.62
C TYR A 50 39.33 33.39 -20.55
N ARG A 51 39.68 34.61 -20.12
CA ARG A 51 39.46 35.85 -20.86
C ARG A 51 40.77 36.42 -21.37
N PHE A 52 40.82 36.63 -22.67
CA PHE A 52 41.87 37.35 -23.39
C PHE A 52 41.33 38.72 -23.83
N ALA A 53 42.22 39.58 -24.33
CA ALA A 53 41.82 40.86 -24.92
C ALA A 53 40.89 40.67 -26.14
N ASP A 54 41.10 39.60 -26.92
CA ASP A 54 40.42 39.36 -28.21
C ASP A 54 39.22 38.39 -28.12
N GLY A 55 38.87 37.92 -26.92
CA GLY A 55 37.79 36.96 -26.72
C GLY A 55 37.93 36.09 -25.47
N ASP A 56 36.95 35.20 -25.28
CA ASP A 56 36.91 34.26 -24.17
C ASP A 56 37.06 32.82 -24.70
N VAL A 57 37.83 31.98 -24.00
CA VAL A 57 37.95 30.54 -24.31
C VAL A 57 37.28 29.72 -23.23
N LEU A 58 36.50 28.71 -23.63
CA LEU A 58 35.97 27.67 -22.77
C LEU A 58 36.67 26.36 -23.11
N GLN A 59 37.42 25.80 -22.16
CA GLN A 59 38.06 24.51 -22.27
C GLN A 59 37.20 23.45 -21.56
N PHE A 60 36.83 22.40 -22.30
CA PHE A 60 36.02 21.31 -21.77
C PHE A 60 36.83 20.36 -20.89
N ALA A 61 36.14 19.71 -19.95
CA ALA A 61 36.73 18.67 -19.12
C ALA A 61 36.82 17.34 -19.87
N ARG A 62 35.85 17.07 -20.74
CA ARG A 62 35.80 15.89 -21.61
C ARG A 62 35.53 16.34 -23.05
N PRO A 63 36.19 15.75 -24.06
CA PRO A 63 35.93 16.09 -25.45
C PRO A 63 34.48 15.77 -25.85
N GLU A 64 33.87 16.63 -26.66
CA GLU A 64 32.48 16.49 -27.11
C GLU A 64 32.42 16.33 -28.63
N SER A 65 31.59 15.41 -29.13
CA SER A 65 31.41 15.19 -30.58
C SER A 65 30.30 16.09 -31.11
N VAL A 66 30.66 17.03 -31.97
CA VAL A 66 29.73 18.07 -32.46
C VAL A 66 29.92 18.33 -33.94
N LEU A 67 28.84 18.73 -34.61
CA LEU A 67 28.88 19.27 -35.96
C LEU A 67 29.41 20.70 -35.89
N CYS A 68 30.62 20.95 -36.40
CA CYS A 68 31.33 22.21 -36.22
C CYS A 68 30.56 23.43 -36.78
N GLU A 69 29.77 23.22 -37.83
CA GLU A 69 29.02 24.26 -38.54
C GLU A 69 27.81 24.80 -37.75
N THR A 70 27.33 24.08 -36.74
CA THR A 70 26.15 24.49 -35.96
C THR A 70 26.52 25.37 -34.75
N LEU A 71 27.80 25.55 -34.47
CA LEU A 71 28.28 26.25 -33.29
C LEU A 71 28.44 27.75 -33.55
N VAL A 72 28.06 28.55 -32.55
CA VAL A 72 28.28 30.02 -32.58
C VAL A 72 29.75 30.36 -32.30
N GLY A 73 30.38 29.65 -31.37
CA GLY A 73 31.80 29.76 -31.05
C GLY A 73 32.69 28.95 -32.01
N TRP A 74 33.96 29.32 -32.12
CA TRP A 74 34.91 28.55 -32.94
C TRP A 74 35.32 27.27 -32.21
N PRO A 75 35.10 26.09 -32.80
CA PRO A 75 35.51 24.83 -32.19
C PRO A 75 37.02 24.76 -32.04
N LEU A 76 37.47 24.14 -30.95
CA LEU A 76 38.88 23.93 -30.65
C LEU A 76 39.15 22.43 -30.49
N VAL A 77 40.16 21.91 -31.19
CA VAL A 77 40.62 20.52 -31.08
C VAL A 77 41.99 20.46 -30.43
N ARG A 78 42.26 19.43 -29.63
CA ARG A 78 43.58 19.23 -29.03
C ARG A 78 44.61 18.79 -30.06
N GLN A 79 45.71 19.54 -30.15
CA GLN A 79 46.84 19.26 -31.04
C GLN A 79 48.13 19.30 -30.22
N GLY A 80 48.63 18.11 -29.83
CA GLY A 80 49.75 18.01 -28.90
C GLY A 80 49.36 18.50 -27.49
N ARG A 81 50.06 19.53 -26.99
CA ARG A 81 49.80 20.11 -25.65
C ARG A 81 48.84 21.31 -25.65
N GLY A 82 48.53 21.87 -26.82
CA GLY A 82 47.67 23.05 -26.97
C GLY A 82 46.34 22.74 -27.67
N LEU A 83 45.47 23.75 -27.70
CA LEU A 83 44.19 23.74 -28.42
C LEU A 83 44.32 24.51 -29.74
N SER A 84 43.65 24.07 -30.80
CA SER A 84 43.71 24.70 -32.12
C SER A 84 42.33 24.86 -32.72
N SER A 85 42.04 26.01 -33.34
CA SER A 85 40.79 26.24 -34.09
C SER A 85 40.79 25.61 -35.50
N ALA A 86 41.85 24.89 -35.86
CA ALA A 86 42.06 24.25 -37.16
C ALA A 86 42.78 22.90 -37.00
N LEU A 87 42.57 21.99 -37.95
CA LEU A 87 43.36 20.76 -38.07
C LEU A 87 44.72 21.08 -38.71
N LEU A 88 45.76 21.04 -37.90
CA LEU A 88 47.14 21.36 -38.30
C LEU A 88 47.88 20.09 -38.73
N ASP A 89 48.62 20.15 -39.83
CA ASP A 89 49.51 19.05 -40.25
C ASP A 89 50.72 18.93 -39.29
N PRO A 90 51.26 17.72 -39.02
CA PRO A 90 52.46 17.56 -38.18
C PRO A 90 53.70 18.37 -38.60
N GLN A 91 53.80 18.78 -39.87
CA GLN A 91 54.83 19.71 -40.34
C GLN A 91 54.49 21.16 -39.98
N GLU A 92 53.22 21.56 -40.11
CA GLU A 92 52.74 22.89 -39.73
C GLU A 92 52.90 23.11 -38.22
N LEU A 93 52.51 22.12 -37.41
CA LEU A 93 52.60 22.18 -35.95
C LEU A 93 54.05 22.35 -35.44
N ARG A 94 55.04 21.78 -36.13
CA ARG A 94 56.46 21.92 -35.78
C ARG A 94 57.04 23.30 -36.07
N ALA A 95 56.44 24.02 -37.01
CA ALA A 95 56.88 25.36 -37.40
C ALA A 95 56.17 26.47 -36.59
N LEU A 96 55.11 26.14 -35.84
CA LEU A 96 54.40 27.11 -35.01
C LEU A 96 55.17 27.43 -33.71
N PRO A 97 55.05 28.68 -33.21
CA PRO A 97 55.57 29.03 -31.89
C PRO A 97 54.83 28.22 -30.80
N ALA A 98 55.56 27.88 -29.73
CA ALA A 98 55.00 27.19 -28.58
C ALA A 98 53.90 28.06 -27.93
N ALA A 99 52.68 27.52 -27.84
CA ALA A 99 51.51 28.19 -27.28
C ALA A 99 50.52 27.16 -26.71
N ASP A 100 49.63 27.63 -25.86
CA ASP A 100 48.55 26.81 -25.29
C ASP A 100 47.31 26.82 -26.18
N LEU A 101 47.15 27.87 -26.99
CA LEU A 101 46.02 28.07 -27.89
C LEU A 101 46.51 28.66 -29.23
N TRP A 102 46.15 28.03 -30.34
CA TRP A 102 46.38 28.53 -31.70
C TRP A 102 45.04 28.86 -32.36
N LEU A 103 44.79 30.14 -32.59
CA LEU A 103 43.63 30.62 -33.33
C LEU A 103 44.02 30.92 -34.76
N VAL A 104 43.39 30.26 -35.73
CA VAL A 104 43.66 30.46 -37.15
C VAL A 104 42.63 31.43 -37.73
N ARG A 105 43.08 32.64 -38.11
CA ARG A 105 42.25 33.67 -38.74
C ARG A 105 42.77 33.93 -40.16
N GLY A 106 41.97 33.63 -41.19
CA GLY A 106 42.35 33.90 -42.58
C GLY A 106 43.70 33.27 -42.99
N SER A 107 43.94 32.03 -42.57
CA SER A 107 45.20 31.27 -42.74
C SER A 107 46.42 31.78 -41.97
N GLN A 108 46.28 32.83 -41.16
CA GLN A 108 47.31 33.28 -40.20
C GLN A 108 47.05 32.69 -38.81
N VAL A 109 48.12 32.36 -38.09
CA VAL A 109 48.02 31.78 -36.73
C VAL A 109 48.32 32.84 -35.69
N GLN A 110 47.37 33.03 -34.78
CA GLN A 110 47.55 33.78 -33.54
C GLN A 110 47.83 32.80 -32.40
N ALA A 111 49.03 32.92 -31.82
CA ALA A 111 49.49 32.06 -30.74
C ALA A 111 49.24 32.74 -29.38
N LEU A 112 48.46 32.09 -28.52
CA LEU A 112 48.03 32.61 -27.22
C LEU A 112 48.48 31.67 -26.08
N GLN A 113 48.84 32.27 -24.95
CA GLN A 113 49.30 31.56 -23.76
C GLN A 113 48.27 31.74 -22.64
N LEU A 114 47.88 30.67 -21.96
CA LEU A 114 46.85 30.74 -20.91
C LEU A 114 47.28 31.60 -19.71
N ARG A 115 48.58 31.72 -19.45
CA ARG A 115 49.12 32.60 -18.40
C ARG A 115 48.87 34.09 -18.64
N ASP A 116 48.62 34.49 -19.89
CA ASP A 116 48.36 35.87 -20.27
C ASP A 116 46.85 36.20 -20.22
N ALA A 117 46.01 35.22 -19.87
CA ALA A 117 44.56 35.36 -19.75
C ALA A 117 44.11 35.48 -18.30
N GLN A 118 42.98 36.16 -18.09
CA GLN A 118 42.30 36.17 -16.80
C GLN A 118 41.44 34.90 -16.66
N LEU A 119 41.68 34.11 -15.63
CA LEU A 119 40.80 32.98 -15.29
C LEU A 119 39.43 33.54 -14.87
N LEU A 120 38.37 33.09 -15.55
CA LEU A 120 37.00 33.46 -15.23
C LEU A 120 36.44 32.51 -14.16
N ALA A 121 35.59 33.06 -13.29
CA ALA A 121 34.82 32.29 -12.31
C ALA A 121 33.33 32.43 -12.61
N PRO A 122 32.76 31.67 -13.57
CA PRO A 122 31.36 31.79 -13.96
C PRO A 122 30.37 31.63 -12.81
N GLY A 123 30.74 30.89 -11.75
CA GLY A 123 29.92 30.78 -10.54
C GLY A 123 29.65 32.11 -9.83
N GLN A 124 30.48 33.15 -10.03
CA GLN A 124 30.22 34.49 -9.50
C GLN A 124 29.23 35.30 -10.33
N TRP A 125 28.90 34.85 -11.55
CA TRP A 125 27.90 35.50 -12.40
C TRP A 125 26.47 35.09 -12.04
N LEU A 126 26.34 33.99 -11.28
CA LEU A 126 25.06 33.47 -10.84
C LEU A 126 24.58 34.24 -9.61
N ASP A 127 23.46 34.96 -9.76
CA ASP A 127 22.78 35.56 -8.62
C ASP A 127 22.07 34.48 -7.80
N ILE A 128 22.72 34.07 -6.71
CA ILE A 128 22.18 33.10 -5.75
C ILE A 128 21.45 33.79 -4.58
N SER A 129 21.28 35.11 -4.59
CA SER A 129 20.65 35.84 -3.47
C SER A 129 19.17 35.47 -3.29
N ALA A 130 18.51 35.00 -4.36
CA ALA A 130 17.17 34.44 -4.30
C ALA A 130 17.12 32.98 -3.82
N CYS A 131 18.26 32.29 -3.71
CA CYS A 131 18.33 30.92 -3.20
C CYS A 131 18.43 30.95 -1.67
N THR A 132 17.35 30.57 -0.99
CA THR A 132 17.35 30.42 0.47
C THR A 132 18.31 29.30 0.87
N LEU A 133 19.45 29.67 1.45
CA LEU A 133 20.33 28.72 2.15
C LEU A 133 19.65 28.35 3.48
N LEU A 134 19.44 27.06 3.69
CA LEU A 134 18.85 26.55 4.92
C LEU A 134 19.94 26.01 5.83
N ASP A 135 19.80 26.28 7.13
CA ASP A 135 20.71 25.77 8.13
C ASP A 135 20.78 24.24 8.09
N THR A 136 22.01 23.74 8.04
CA THR A 136 22.28 22.30 8.13
C THR A 136 21.99 21.84 9.56
N PHE A 137 21.09 20.87 9.69
CA PHE A 137 20.73 20.31 10.98
C PHE A 137 21.91 19.58 11.64
N ASP A 138 22.09 19.83 12.93
CA ASP A 138 23.10 19.18 13.74
C ASP A 138 22.70 17.73 14.05
N CYS A 139 23.39 16.78 13.40
CA CYS A 139 23.15 15.35 13.55
C CYS A 139 23.63 14.78 14.91
N HIS A 140 24.13 15.63 15.82
CA HIS A 140 24.56 15.24 17.16
C HIS A 140 23.46 15.35 18.24
N ALA A 141 22.27 15.86 17.90
CA ALA A 141 21.15 15.92 18.84
C ALA A 141 20.70 14.50 19.26
N PRO A 142 20.49 14.23 20.57
CA PRO A 142 20.14 12.91 21.05
C PRO A 142 18.75 12.49 20.56
N VAL A 143 18.69 11.34 19.88
CA VAL A 143 17.43 10.70 19.48
C VAL A 143 16.81 10.04 20.70
N LEU A 144 15.69 10.57 21.20
CA LEU A 144 14.90 9.91 22.22
C LEU A 144 14.08 8.78 21.56
N GLU A 145 14.40 7.54 21.89
CA GLU A 145 13.60 6.40 21.43
C GLU A 145 12.36 6.27 22.32
N PRO A 146 11.13 6.41 21.78
CA PRO A 146 9.94 6.14 22.56
C PRO A 146 9.92 4.65 22.93
N VAL A 147 9.90 4.38 24.24
CA VAL A 147 9.76 3.04 24.81
C VAL A 147 8.28 2.66 24.81
N PRO A 148 7.87 1.54 24.23
CA PRO A 148 6.47 1.13 24.26
C PRO A 148 6.01 0.86 25.70
N PRO A 149 4.83 1.35 26.13
CA PRO A 149 4.34 1.10 27.48
C PRO A 149 3.99 -0.37 27.69
N LEU A 150 4.38 -0.91 28.84
CA LEU A 150 4.00 -2.25 29.30
C LEU A 150 2.47 -2.37 29.40
N ARG A 151 1.89 -3.38 28.72
CA ARG A 151 0.45 -3.64 28.79
C ARG A 151 0.12 -4.57 29.96
N VAL A 152 -0.74 -4.08 30.85
CA VAL A 152 -1.44 -4.89 31.86
C VAL A 152 -2.48 -5.74 31.13
N THR A 153 -2.42 -7.06 31.26
CA THR A 153 -3.30 -8.00 30.54
C THR A 153 -4.23 -8.81 31.46
N ASP A 154 -4.14 -8.64 32.78
CA ASP A 154 -4.96 -9.39 33.73
C ASP A 154 -6.24 -8.63 34.12
N VAL A 155 -7.40 -9.25 33.89
CA VAL A 155 -8.73 -8.76 34.27
C VAL A 155 -8.82 -8.47 35.77
N ARG A 156 -8.11 -9.25 36.61
CA ARG A 156 -8.07 -9.04 38.07
C ARG A 156 -7.25 -7.81 38.46
N GLU A 157 -6.19 -7.50 37.70
CA GLU A 157 -5.40 -6.28 37.91
C GLU A 157 -6.19 -5.03 37.48
N ILE A 158 -7.00 -5.14 36.43
CA ILE A 158 -7.88 -4.06 35.94
C ILE A 158 -9.02 -3.75 36.92
N LEU A 159 -9.61 -4.79 37.53
CA LEU A 159 -10.71 -4.66 38.49
C LEU A 159 -10.25 -4.34 39.93
N GLY A 160 -8.94 -4.36 40.22
CA GLY A 160 -8.35 -3.97 41.51
C GLY A 160 -8.28 -5.08 42.57
N GLY A 161 -7.54 -4.80 43.65
CA GLY A 161 -7.10 -5.78 44.67
C GLY A 161 -8.18 -6.42 45.56
N ALA A 162 -9.47 -6.11 45.37
CA ALA A 162 -10.58 -6.75 46.08
C ALA A 162 -10.75 -8.23 45.70
N LEU A 163 -10.30 -8.61 44.49
CA LEU A 163 -10.32 -10.00 44.02
C LEU A 163 -9.03 -10.71 44.45
N GLY A 164 -9.05 -11.41 45.60
CA GLY A 164 -7.89 -12.16 46.10
C GLY A 164 -7.31 -13.18 45.09
N PRO A 165 -6.04 -13.61 45.25
CA PRO A 165 -5.36 -14.49 44.29
C PRO A 165 -6.07 -15.85 44.19
N VAL A 166 -5.98 -16.46 43.02
CA VAL A 166 -6.64 -17.73 42.70
C VAL A 166 -6.24 -18.83 43.67
N SER A 167 -7.21 -19.65 44.05
CA SER A 167 -6.96 -20.79 44.95
C SER A 167 -6.14 -21.88 44.24
N PRO A 168 -5.06 -22.40 44.85
CA PRO A 168 -4.25 -23.48 44.26
C PRO A 168 -5.06 -24.77 44.05
N GLU A 169 -6.14 -24.97 44.81
CA GLU A 169 -7.04 -26.12 44.65
C GLU A 169 -7.80 -26.08 43.32
N ARG A 170 -8.15 -24.88 42.84
CA ARG A 170 -8.83 -24.69 41.55
C ARG A 170 -7.94 -25.15 40.39
N GLU A 171 -6.66 -24.80 40.43
CA GLU A 171 -5.69 -25.18 39.38
C GLU A 171 -5.51 -26.70 39.31
N GLY A 172 -5.41 -27.37 40.47
CA GLY A 172 -5.34 -28.83 40.54
C GLY A 172 -6.59 -29.53 39.99
N VAL A 173 -7.79 -29.03 40.31
CA VAL A 173 -9.06 -29.56 39.78
C VAL A 173 -9.18 -29.32 38.28
N MET A 174 -8.78 -28.14 37.81
CA MET A 174 -8.74 -27.79 36.40
C MET A 174 -7.83 -28.78 35.65
N GLN A 175 -6.56 -28.91 36.05
CA GLN A 175 -5.60 -29.83 35.45
C GLN A 175 -6.13 -31.28 35.39
N ALA A 176 -6.73 -31.77 36.48
CA ALA A 176 -7.32 -33.11 36.53
C ALA A 176 -8.49 -33.32 35.55
N LEU A 177 -9.30 -32.29 35.28
CA LEU A 177 -10.40 -32.36 34.29
C LEU A 177 -9.88 -32.39 32.84
N ILE A 178 -8.74 -31.75 32.60
CA ILE A 178 -8.15 -31.60 31.27
C ILE A 178 -7.35 -32.84 30.86
N GLU A 179 -6.61 -33.41 31.79
CA GLU A 179 -5.99 -34.73 31.61
C GLU A 179 -7.06 -35.76 31.25
N ARG A 180 -8.22 -35.71 31.91
CA ARG A 180 -9.33 -36.62 31.65
C ARG A 180 -10.00 -36.41 30.29
N GLN A 181 -10.12 -35.16 29.82
CA GLN A 181 -10.55 -34.88 28.43
C GLN A 181 -9.53 -35.32 27.39
N ARG A 182 -8.23 -35.21 27.67
CA ARG A 182 -7.15 -35.74 26.81
C ARG A 182 -7.14 -37.27 26.78
N HIS A 183 -7.57 -37.91 27.86
CA HIS A 183 -7.70 -39.37 28.01
C HIS A 183 -9.09 -39.93 27.66
N ALA A 184 -10.05 -39.10 27.26
CA ALA A 184 -11.30 -39.59 26.68
C ALA A 184 -10.98 -40.30 25.35
N PRO A 185 -11.52 -41.50 25.08
CA PRO A 185 -11.12 -42.28 23.91
C PRO A 185 -11.42 -41.50 22.63
N LYS A 186 -10.37 -41.12 21.89
CA LYS A 186 -10.50 -40.88 20.45
C LYS A 186 -11.03 -42.19 19.86
N SER A 187 -12.13 -42.13 19.11
CA SER A 187 -12.60 -43.26 18.31
C SER A 187 -11.42 -43.90 17.58
N PRO A 188 -11.30 -45.24 17.58
CA PRO A 188 -10.10 -45.89 17.09
C PRO A 188 -9.86 -45.55 15.61
N PRO A 189 -8.60 -45.33 15.19
CA PRO A 189 -8.29 -45.38 13.77
C PRO A 189 -8.57 -46.81 13.29
N ALA A 190 -9.31 -46.95 12.20
CA ALA A 190 -9.53 -48.25 11.57
C ALA A 190 -8.16 -48.88 11.23
N LYS A 191 -7.96 -50.12 11.67
CA LYS A 191 -6.72 -50.89 11.50
C LYS A 191 -6.31 -50.95 10.03
N ALA A 192 -5.06 -50.64 9.75
CA ALA A 192 -4.37 -51.05 8.53
C ALA A 192 -4.13 -52.57 8.56
N THR A 193 -4.60 -53.27 7.54
CA THR A 193 -4.19 -54.64 7.20
C THR A 193 -3.39 -54.59 5.89
N ALA A 194 -2.14 -55.02 5.95
CA ALA A 194 -1.31 -55.44 4.81
C ALA A 194 -1.11 -56.96 4.93
N ALA A 195 -0.94 -57.79 3.90
CA ALA A 195 -1.18 -57.73 2.46
C ALA A 195 -1.34 -59.20 2.02
N GLY A 196 -2.13 -59.49 0.97
CA GLY A 196 -2.24 -60.86 0.45
C GLY A 196 -3.26 -61.03 -0.68
N ASN A 197 -2.77 -60.87 -1.91
CA ASN A 197 -3.20 -61.44 -3.20
C ASN A 197 -4.68 -61.77 -3.47
N GLY A 198 -5.21 -61.14 -4.52
CA GLY A 198 -6.37 -61.62 -5.28
C GLY A 198 -6.99 -60.53 -6.13
N GLU A 199 -6.87 -60.63 -7.45
CA GLU A 199 -7.66 -59.88 -8.43
C GLU A 199 -9.15 -59.92 -8.08
N TRP A 200 -9.84 -58.77 -8.09
CA TRP A 200 -11.02 -58.47 -8.93
C TRP A 200 -11.65 -57.12 -8.49
N ASP A 201 -11.71 -56.18 -9.43
CA ASP A 201 -12.77 -55.18 -9.71
C ASP A 201 -13.53 -54.54 -8.52
N SER A 202 -13.30 -53.24 -8.28
CA SER A 202 -14.13 -52.44 -7.38
C SER A 202 -14.89 -51.37 -8.17
N ARG A 203 -16.16 -51.68 -8.41
CA ARG A 203 -17.23 -50.76 -8.77
C ARG A 203 -17.35 -49.63 -7.74
N GLU A 204 -17.45 -48.40 -8.23
CA GLU A 204 -17.91 -47.24 -7.48
C GLU A 204 -19.32 -47.50 -6.89
N PRO A 205 -19.61 -47.04 -5.65
CA PRO A 205 -20.96 -47.10 -5.10
C PRO A 205 -21.86 -46.08 -5.80
N ALA A 206 -22.98 -46.58 -6.32
CA ALA A 206 -24.02 -45.80 -6.96
C ALA A 206 -24.54 -44.66 -6.05
N SER A 207 -24.38 -43.42 -6.53
CA SER A 207 -25.10 -42.27 -6.01
C SER A 207 -26.55 -42.34 -6.48
N PHE A 208 -27.50 -42.61 -5.59
CA PHE A 208 -28.93 -42.66 -5.92
C PHE A 208 -29.46 -41.27 -6.34
N PRO A 209 -29.95 -41.09 -7.59
CA PRO A 209 -30.47 -39.81 -8.09
C PRO A 209 -31.95 -39.54 -7.70
N ALA A 210 -32.65 -40.51 -7.12
CA ALA A 210 -34.08 -40.41 -6.83
C ALA A 210 -34.45 -39.37 -5.75
N LEU A 211 -33.55 -39.11 -4.80
CA LEU A 211 -33.85 -38.23 -3.65
C LEU A 211 -33.74 -36.73 -4.00
N LYS A 212 -33.06 -36.38 -5.10
CA LYS A 212 -32.98 -35.00 -5.60
C LYS A 212 -34.13 -34.65 -6.54
N LEU A 213 -34.69 -35.61 -7.27
CA LEU A 213 -35.88 -35.44 -8.12
C LEU A 213 -37.16 -35.24 -7.29
N GLY A 214 -37.27 -35.88 -6.12
CA GLY A 214 -38.42 -35.69 -5.22
C GLY A 214 -38.48 -34.30 -4.58
N ALA A 215 -37.32 -33.71 -4.24
CA ALA A 215 -37.25 -32.37 -3.65
C ALA A 215 -37.58 -31.26 -4.66
N THR A 216 -37.23 -31.44 -5.94
CA THR A 216 -37.59 -30.50 -7.01
C THR A 216 -39.06 -30.60 -7.40
N LEU A 217 -39.65 -31.81 -7.41
CA LEU A 217 -41.08 -31.97 -7.71
C LEU A 217 -41.98 -31.37 -6.61
N ALA A 218 -41.57 -31.50 -5.33
CA ALA A 218 -42.28 -30.90 -4.20
C ALA A 218 -42.19 -29.36 -4.18
N LEU A 219 -41.09 -28.78 -4.66
CA LEU A 219 -40.92 -27.33 -4.76
C LEU A 219 -41.76 -26.74 -5.90
N VAL A 220 -41.86 -27.46 -7.02
CA VAL A 220 -42.69 -27.06 -8.18
C VAL A 220 -44.18 -27.18 -7.88
N THR A 221 -44.62 -28.22 -7.15
CA THR A 221 -46.02 -28.35 -6.72
C THR A 221 -46.41 -27.32 -5.65
N ALA A 222 -45.49 -26.92 -4.76
CA ALA A 222 -45.74 -25.85 -3.79
C ALA A 222 -45.90 -24.47 -4.46
N VAL A 223 -45.13 -24.19 -5.51
CA VAL A 223 -45.24 -22.94 -6.29
C VAL A 223 -46.54 -22.91 -7.12
N LEU A 224 -46.95 -24.04 -7.71
CA LEU A 224 -48.24 -24.17 -8.41
C LEU A 224 -49.45 -24.07 -7.46
N TRP A 225 -49.33 -24.56 -6.23
CA TRP A 225 -50.37 -24.46 -5.21
C TRP A 225 -50.52 -23.03 -4.66
N MET A 226 -49.41 -22.30 -4.49
CA MET A 226 -49.44 -20.89 -4.09
C MET A 226 -49.94 -19.96 -5.21
N ALA A 227 -49.67 -20.28 -6.48
CA ALA A 227 -50.18 -19.51 -7.62
C ALA A 227 -51.72 -19.63 -7.80
N ASN A 228 -52.35 -20.67 -7.23
CA ASN A 228 -53.77 -20.96 -7.41
C ASN A 228 -54.67 -20.54 -6.23
N GLN A 229 -54.12 -19.97 -5.14
CA GLN A 229 -54.90 -19.54 -3.96
C GLN A 229 -55.27 -18.06 -3.94
N GLY A 230 -54.78 -17.25 -4.88
CA GLY A 230 -55.06 -15.81 -4.92
C GLY A 230 -56.04 -15.42 -6.02
N GLN A 231 -57.32 -15.77 -5.92
CA GLN A 231 -58.36 -15.17 -6.77
C GLN A 231 -59.63 -14.82 -5.99
N HIS A 232 -59.74 -13.55 -5.59
CA HIS A 232 -61.01 -12.84 -5.53
C HIS A 232 -60.87 -11.50 -6.26
N ALA A 233 -61.79 -11.26 -7.20
CA ALA A 233 -62.15 -9.99 -7.87
C ALA A 233 -61.30 -9.53 -9.08
N PRO A 234 -61.90 -8.82 -10.07
CA PRO A 234 -61.76 -9.19 -11.49
C PRO A 234 -61.09 -8.14 -12.40
N LEU A 235 -60.91 -8.53 -13.67
CA LEU A 235 -60.71 -7.74 -14.91
C LEU A 235 -59.29 -7.70 -15.51
N THR A 236 -59.04 -8.56 -16.51
CA THR A 236 -58.78 -8.25 -17.94
C THR A 236 -58.05 -9.43 -18.62
N PRO A 237 -58.38 -9.80 -19.88
CA PRO A 237 -57.83 -11.00 -20.51
C PRO A 237 -56.45 -10.70 -21.15
N MET A 238 -55.43 -11.42 -20.71
CA MET A 238 -54.15 -11.59 -21.43
C MET A 238 -54.09 -13.00 -22.03
N PRO A 239 -53.37 -13.18 -23.16
CA PRO A 239 -53.53 -14.33 -24.03
C PRO A 239 -53.02 -15.61 -23.36
N THR A 240 -53.80 -16.68 -23.47
CA THR A 240 -53.45 -18.02 -23.02
C THR A 240 -52.28 -18.54 -23.85
N LEU A 241 -51.11 -18.70 -23.22
CA LEU A 241 -50.00 -19.47 -23.78
C LEU A 241 -50.48 -20.92 -24.01
N SER A 242 -50.33 -21.42 -25.24
CA SER A 242 -50.66 -22.80 -25.58
C SER A 242 -49.73 -23.77 -24.86
N SER A 243 -50.22 -25.00 -24.60
CA SER A 243 -49.49 -26.03 -23.86
C SER A 243 -48.09 -26.30 -24.41
N ASP A 244 -47.87 -26.10 -25.71
CA ASP A 244 -46.59 -26.34 -26.38
C ASP A 244 -45.48 -25.34 -25.98
N GLN A 245 -45.81 -24.10 -25.61
CA GLN A 245 -44.79 -23.12 -25.20
C GLN A 245 -44.31 -23.33 -23.76
N VAL A 246 -45.13 -23.94 -22.91
CA VAL A 246 -44.75 -24.30 -21.54
C VAL A 246 -43.72 -25.43 -21.55
N PHE A 247 -43.88 -26.42 -22.45
CA PHE A 247 -42.91 -27.50 -22.61
C PHE A 247 -41.56 -27.01 -23.17
N ALA A 248 -41.55 -25.97 -24.01
CA ALA A 248 -40.31 -25.38 -24.53
C ALA A 248 -39.48 -24.66 -23.44
N VAL A 249 -40.13 -23.91 -22.55
CA VAL A 249 -39.45 -23.21 -21.44
C VAL A 249 -38.91 -24.18 -20.39
N VAL A 250 -39.62 -25.29 -20.13
CA VAL A 250 -39.16 -26.36 -19.24
C VAL A 250 -38.00 -27.15 -19.86
N GLY A 251 -38.01 -27.36 -21.18
CA GLY A 251 -36.91 -28.01 -21.90
C GLY A 251 -35.61 -27.23 -21.85
N VAL A 252 -35.66 -25.91 -22.10
CA VAL A 252 -34.46 -25.04 -22.13
C VAL A 252 -33.82 -24.90 -20.74
N THR A 253 -34.63 -24.86 -19.68
CA THR A 253 -34.14 -24.74 -18.31
C THR A 253 -33.50 -26.04 -17.79
N LEU A 254 -33.97 -27.21 -18.23
CA LEU A 254 -33.36 -28.50 -17.90
C LEU A 254 -32.00 -28.71 -18.58
N VAL A 255 -31.87 -28.30 -19.85
CA VAL A 255 -30.61 -28.41 -20.59
C VAL A 255 -29.54 -27.45 -20.04
N GLY A 256 -29.92 -26.23 -19.65
CA GLY A 256 -29.01 -25.27 -19.01
C GLY A 256 -28.45 -25.75 -17.65
N GLY A 257 -29.28 -26.43 -16.85
CA GLY A 257 -28.84 -26.99 -15.56
C GLY A 257 -27.82 -28.13 -15.69
N LEU A 258 -27.94 -28.95 -16.73
CA LEU A 258 -26.99 -30.05 -17.02
C LEU A 258 -25.62 -29.54 -17.49
N PHE A 259 -25.59 -28.48 -18.30
CA PHE A 259 -24.34 -27.86 -18.75
C PHE A 259 -23.58 -27.18 -17.60
N LEU A 260 -24.29 -26.46 -16.73
CA LEU A 260 -23.68 -25.75 -15.60
C LEU A 260 -23.05 -26.71 -14.58
N THR A 261 -23.70 -27.86 -14.35
CA THR A 261 -23.18 -28.89 -13.43
C THR A 261 -21.97 -29.63 -14.00
N GLY A 262 -21.94 -29.90 -15.31
CA GLY A 262 -20.75 -30.44 -16.00
C GLY A 262 -19.56 -29.47 -15.94
N PHE A 263 -19.80 -28.18 -16.14
CA PHE A 263 -18.77 -27.14 -16.07
C PHE A 263 -18.16 -26.99 -14.67
N LEU A 264 -18.99 -26.99 -13.62
CA LEU A 264 -18.53 -26.91 -12.22
C LEU A 264 -17.75 -28.16 -11.78
N TRP A 265 -18.09 -29.33 -12.33
CA TRP A 265 -17.36 -30.58 -12.06
C TRP A 265 -15.96 -30.59 -12.71
N GLY A 266 -15.83 -30.05 -13.92
CA GLY A 266 -14.55 -29.86 -14.60
C GLY A 266 -13.62 -28.89 -13.87
N LEU A 267 -14.16 -27.76 -13.40
CA LEU A 267 -13.41 -26.72 -12.67
C LEU A 267 -12.83 -27.24 -11.34
N ASN A 268 -13.59 -28.06 -10.62
CA ASN A 268 -13.19 -28.63 -9.32
C ASN A 268 -12.14 -29.76 -9.46
N ARG A 269 -12.10 -30.43 -10.62
CA ARG A 269 -11.09 -31.46 -10.93
C ARG A 269 -9.74 -30.85 -11.34
N ALA A 270 -9.75 -29.68 -11.99
CA ALA A 270 -8.54 -28.92 -12.32
C ALA A 270 -7.88 -28.31 -11.07
N LEU A 271 -8.67 -27.85 -10.10
CA LEU A 271 -8.20 -27.22 -8.86
C LEU A 271 -7.63 -28.19 -7.80
N ARG A 272 -7.62 -29.51 -8.06
CA ARG A 272 -7.20 -30.54 -7.07
C ARG A 272 -5.96 -31.36 -7.47
N ARG A 273 -5.28 -31.03 -8.57
CA ARG A 273 -3.96 -31.61 -8.89
C ARG A 273 -2.86 -30.73 -8.30
N GLY A 274 -2.25 -31.22 -7.22
CA GLY A 274 -0.98 -30.68 -6.70
C GLY A 274 -0.94 -30.56 -5.19
N ARG A 275 -0.83 -31.68 -4.47
CA ARG A 275 -0.35 -31.72 -3.09
C ARG A 275 0.08 -33.15 -2.73
N THR A 276 1.38 -33.40 -2.80
CA THR A 276 2.04 -34.56 -2.20
C THR A 276 2.41 -34.24 -0.74
N PRO A 277 2.23 -35.17 0.21
CA PRO A 277 2.69 -34.98 1.58
C PRO A 277 4.15 -35.43 1.73
N VAL A 278 5.00 -34.57 2.31
CA VAL A 278 6.36 -34.92 2.76
C VAL A 278 6.39 -35.02 4.28
N SER A 279 7.08 -36.05 4.77
CA SER A 279 7.21 -36.50 6.15
C SER A 279 8.07 -35.56 7.01
N GLY A 280 7.70 -35.40 8.29
CA GLY A 280 8.37 -34.50 9.24
C GLY A 280 9.49 -35.14 10.08
N THR A 281 10.35 -34.29 10.65
CA THR A 281 11.27 -34.55 11.79
C THR A 281 11.69 -33.20 12.43
N PRO A 282 12.28 -33.16 13.64
CA PRO A 282 11.69 -32.55 14.84
C PRO A 282 12.20 -31.14 15.20
N THR A 283 11.38 -30.42 15.97
CA THR A 283 11.54 -29.01 16.38
C THR A 283 12.29 -28.88 17.72
N ALA A 284 13.27 -27.98 17.79
CA ALA A 284 13.93 -27.52 19.02
C ALA A 284 13.24 -26.25 19.59
N PRO A 285 13.31 -25.97 20.91
CA PRO A 285 12.47 -24.96 21.56
C PRO A 285 13.09 -23.54 21.57
N VAL A 286 12.26 -22.53 21.26
CA VAL A 286 12.57 -21.07 21.23
C VAL A 286 11.67 -20.34 22.25
N ALA A 287 12.13 -19.25 22.87
CA ALA A 287 11.50 -18.46 23.96
C ALA A 287 10.44 -17.40 23.51
N PRO A 288 9.51 -16.91 24.39
CA PRO A 288 8.24 -16.27 23.99
C PRO A 288 8.22 -14.75 23.79
N GLY A 289 7.56 -14.33 22.70
CA GLY A 289 6.88 -13.03 22.50
C GLY A 289 5.35 -13.19 22.26
N ILE A 290 4.60 -12.08 22.26
CA ILE A 290 3.11 -11.99 22.28
C ILE A 290 2.46 -12.46 20.95
N ALA A 291 1.27 -13.07 21.04
CA ALA A 291 0.60 -13.82 19.96
C ALA A 291 -0.13 -12.96 18.91
N ALA A 292 -0.12 -13.44 17.66
CA ALA A 292 -0.86 -12.90 16.52
C ALA A 292 -2.34 -13.34 16.51
N ARG A 293 -3.22 -12.55 15.89
CA ARG A 293 -4.67 -12.80 15.68
C ARG A 293 -4.94 -14.16 14.99
N SER A 294 -5.87 -14.96 15.53
CA SER A 294 -6.23 -16.31 15.02
C SER A 294 -7.39 -16.32 14.01
N GLU A 295 -7.27 -17.13 12.94
CA GLU A 295 -8.28 -17.37 11.87
C GLU A 295 -9.63 -17.96 12.36
N PRO A 296 -10.80 -17.42 11.96
CA PRO A 296 -12.07 -18.09 12.16
C PRO A 296 -12.31 -19.13 11.06
N ARG A 297 -12.20 -20.43 11.38
CA ARG A 297 -12.69 -21.52 10.52
C ARG A 297 -14.19 -21.74 10.75
N ARG A 298 -15.01 -21.50 9.72
CA ARG A 298 -16.44 -21.87 9.71
C ARG A 298 -16.61 -23.39 9.57
N HIS A 299 -17.13 -24.06 10.60
CA HIS A 299 -17.67 -25.43 10.46
C HIS A 299 -19.18 -25.40 10.28
N LYS A 300 -19.68 -26.15 9.29
CA LYS A 300 -21.12 -26.41 9.11
C LYS A 300 -21.59 -27.44 10.15
N PRO A 301 -22.76 -27.26 10.79
CA PRO A 301 -23.27 -28.23 11.75
C PRO A 301 -23.76 -29.50 11.03
N ALA A 302 -23.28 -30.66 11.46
CA ALA A 302 -23.71 -31.97 10.95
C ALA A 302 -24.98 -32.47 11.68
N ALA A 303 -25.85 -33.15 10.91
CA ALA A 303 -27.23 -33.55 11.21
C ALA A 303 -27.44 -34.58 12.34
N TRP A 304 -26.41 -34.99 13.07
CA TRP A 304 -26.52 -35.92 14.20
C TRP A 304 -27.06 -35.26 15.48
N ARG A 305 -27.04 -33.92 15.56
CA ARG A 305 -27.63 -33.12 16.65
C ARG A 305 -29.14 -33.26 16.81
N ARG A 306 -29.86 -33.87 15.84
CA ARG A 306 -31.31 -34.16 15.95
C ARG A 306 -31.61 -35.57 16.48
N TRP A 307 -30.62 -36.47 16.55
CA TRP A 307 -30.85 -37.84 17.02
C TRP A 307 -30.55 -38.01 18.52
N LEU A 308 -29.73 -37.14 19.11
CA LEU A 308 -29.38 -37.19 20.54
C LEU A 308 -30.35 -36.46 21.47
N THR A 309 -31.24 -35.59 20.95
CA THR A 309 -32.24 -34.91 21.78
C THR A 309 -33.48 -35.76 22.10
N ARG A 310 -33.57 -37.00 21.58
CA ARG A 310 -34.64 -37.96 21.93
C ARG A 310 -34.21 -39.12 22.82
N LEU A 311 -32.93 -39.22 23.17
CA LEU A 311 -32.41 -40.32 24.00
C LEU A 311 -31.93 -39.88 25.40
N THR A 312 -32.01 -38.59 25.74
CA THR A 312 -31.51 -38.08 27.03
C THR A 312 -32.56 -37.83 28.10
N LEU A 313 -33.85 -38.12 27.85
CA LEU A 313 -34.87 -38.02 28.90
C LEU A 313 -34.93 -39.23 29.86
N HIS A 314 -34.23 -40.33 29.57
CA HIS A 314 -34.18 -41.48 30.48
C HIS A 314 -32.86 -42.25 30.38
N SER A 315 -31.80 -41.80 31.08
CA SER A 315 -30.64 -42.65 31.38
C SER A 315 -29.86 -42.14 32.59
N ARG A 316 -29.82 -42.96 33.65
CA ARG A 316 -29.02 -42.76 34.87
C ARG A 316 -27.55 -43.10 34.61
N LEU A 317 -26.83 -42.23 33.91
CA LEU A 317 -25.37 -42.37 33.69
C LEU A 317 -24.55 -41.17 34.21
N SER A 318 -24.96 -40.59 35.33
CA SER A 318 -24.22 -39.51 36.03
C SER A 318 -23.27 -40.01 37.15
N THR A 319 -23.09 -41.32 37.33
CA THR A 319 -22.38 -41.91 38.49
C THR A 319 -20.89 -42.25 38.27
N LEU A 320 -20.24 -41.67 37.25
CA LEU A 320 -18.79 -41.80 37.05
C LEU A 320 -18.04 -40.46 37.05
N TYR A 321 -18.60 -39.44 37.70
CA TYR A 321 -17.81 -38.27 38.14
C TYR A 321 -16.93 -38.65 39.35
N GLY A 322 -15.67 -38.20 39.37
CA GLY A 322 -14.76 -38.52 40.47
C GLY A 322 -15.23 -37.89 41.79
N LYS A 323 -15.32 -38.65 42.88
CA LYS A 323 -15.82 -38.21 44.20
C LYS A 323 -15.22 -36.89 44.70
N ARG A 324 -13.94 -36.61 44.38
CA ARG A 324 -13.23 -35.38 44.76
C ARG A 324 -13.67 -34.15 43.96
N GLN A 325 -14.03 -34.30 42.68
CA GLN A 325 -14.46 -33.19 41.81
C GLN A 325 -15.90 -32.77 42.10
N ALA A 326 -16.79 -33.74 42.38
CA ALA A 326 -18.16 -33.45 42.82
C ALA A 326 -18.17 -32.78 44.20
N ALA A 327 -17.28 -33.19 45.12
CA ALA A 327 -17.12 -32.54 46.41
C ALA A 327 -16.60 -31.10 46.29
N TYR A 328 -15.67 -30.83 45.36
CA TYR A 328 -15.19 -29.48 45.08
C TYR A 328 -16.29 -28.57 44.52
N VAL A 329 -17.04 -29.05 43.51
CA VAL A 329 -18.14 -28.27 42.92
C VAL A 329 -19.26 -28.03 43.94
N ARG A 330 -19.61 -29.04 44.76
CA ARG A 330 -20.59 -28.87 45.83
C ARG A 330 -20.14 -27.83 46.86
N ARG A 331 -18.90 -27.89 47.34
CA ARG A 331 -18.36 -26.90 48.29
C ARG A 331 -18.33 -25.49 47.69
N MET A 332 -17.99 -25.37 46.41
CA MET A 332 -18.01 -24.09 45.70
C MET A 332 -19.44 -23.53 45.58
N LEU A 333 -20.43 -24.37 45.26
CA LEU A 333 -21.84 -23.98 45.23
C LEU A 333 -22.35 -23.57 46.62
N GLU A 334 -22.00 -24.32 47.68
CA GLU A 334 -22.30 -23.98 49.07
C GLU A 334 -21.75 -22.60 49.43
N MET A 335 -20.51 -22.26 49.04
CA MET A 335 -19.94 -20.91 49.27
C MET A 335 -20.74 -19.78 48.58
N PHE A 336 -21.31 -20.02 47.39
CA PHE A 336 -22.17 -19.05 46.70
C PHE A 336 -23.55 -18.92 47.35
N GLU A 337 -24.13 -20.04 47.83
CA GLU A 337 -25.42 -20.07 48.53
C GLU A 337 -25.33 -19.37 49.89
N ASP A 338 -24.29 -19.67 50.66
CA ASP A 338 -24.00 -19.11 51.99
C ASP A 338 -23.59 -17.64 51.97
N GLY A 339 -23.33 -17.07 50.79
CA GLY A 339 -22.97 -15.66 50.61
C GLY A 339 -21.51 -15.31 50.91
N ASN A 340 -20.62 -16.31 51.02
CA ASN A 340 -19.17 -16.10 51.14
C ASN A 340 -18.55 -15.81 49.76
N PHE A 341 -18.90 -14.67 49.18
CA PHE A 341 -18.55 -14.34 47.79
C PHE A 341 -17.06 -14.17 47.54
N GLU A 342 -16.27 -13.69 48.52
CA GLU A 342 -14.82 -13.52 48.34
C GLU A 342 -14.12 -14.86 48.12
N GLU A 343 -14.49 -15.87 48.90
CA GLU A 343 -13.93 -17.20 48.77
C GLU A 343 -14.53 -17.93 47.57
N ALA A 344 -15.84 -17.79 47.34
CA ALA A 344 -16.54 -18.36 46.20
C ALA A 344 -15.90 -17.93 44.86
N LEU A 345 -15.58 -16.65 44.67
CA LEU A 345 -15.00 -16.12 43.42
C LEU A 345 -13.54 -16.55 43.18
N ARG A 346 -12.82 -16.96 44.24
CA ARG A 346 -11.47 -17.56 44.13
C ARG A 346 -11.55 -19.01 43.64
N HIS A 347 -12.62 -19.71 44.01
CA HIS A 347 -12.88 -21.11 43.66
C HIS A 347 -13.74 -21.31 42.40
N ALA A 348 -14.39 -20.25 41.92
CA ALA A 348 -15.33 -20.28 40.79
C ALA A 348 -14.71 -20.78 39.48
N ILE A 349 -15.51 -21.49 38.70
CA ILE A 349 -15.14 -22.08 37.41
C ILE A 349 -15.83 -21.28 36.29
N PRO A 350 -15.09 -20.73 35.32
CA PRO A 350 -15.68 -19.98 34.21
C PRO A 350 -16.45 -20.89 33.24
N LEU A 351 -17.62 -20.43 32.77
CA LEU A 351 -18.46 -21.15 31.81
C LEU A 351 -18.06 -20.86 30.36
N LYS A 352 -18.50 -21.73 29.43
CA LYS A 352 -18.31 -21.53 27.99
C LYS A 352 -19.34 -20.52 27.46
N GLY A 353 -18.88 -19.50 26.73
CA GLY A 353 -19.78 -18.59 26.01
C GLY A 353 -20.49 -19.29 24.84
N GLU A 354 -21.74 -18.95 24.59
CA GLU A 354 -22.56 -19.55 23.51
C GLU A 354 -22.21 -19.00 22.11
N GLN A 355 -21.35 -17.98 22.01
CA GLN A 355 -21.00 -17.29 20.76
C GLN A 355 -19.48 -17.07 20.59
N SER A 356 -18.70 -18.11 20.25
CA SER A 356 -17.43 -17.97 19.50
C SER A 356 -16.75 -19.31 19.22
N GLY A 357 -16.11 -19.42 18.05
CA GLY A 357 -15.13 -20.47 17.76
C GLY A 357 -13.88 -20.31 18.63
N ASP A 358 -13.03 -21.34 18.69
CA ASP A 358 -11.82 -21.39 19.53
C ASP A 358 -11.06 -20.06 19.56
N GLU A 359 -11.25 -19.28 20.63
CA GLU A 359 -10.50 -18.07 20.92
C GLU A 359 -9.92 -18.14 22.33
N GLN A 360 -8.66 -17.72 22.42
CA GLN A 360 -7.86 -17.67 23.64
C GLN A 360 -8.55 -16.86 24.72
N SER A 361 -8.26 -17.24 25.96
CA SER A 361 -8.73 -16.55 27.15
C SER A 361 -7.53 -16.40 28.07
N PHE A 362 -7.41 -15.23 28.65
CA PHE A 362 -6.34 -14.86 29.55
C PHE A 362 -6.77 -15.06 31.01
N GLY A 363 -5.84 -15.57 31.83
CA GLY A 363 -5.95 -15.82 33.27
C GLY A 363 -5.60 -17.28 33.62
N THR A 364 -4.66 -17.60 34.53
CA THR A 364 -4.22 -16.89 35.75
C THR A 364 -2.72 -17.12 36.06
N PRO A 365 -1.93 -16.13 36.52
CA PRO A 365 -0.58 -16.35 37.06
C PRO A 365 -0.55 -16.50 38.59
N GLN A 366 0.25 -17.43 39.12
CA GLN A 366 0.76 -17.41 40.50
C GLN A 366 2.27 -17.12 40.54
N ARG A 367 2.69 -16.64 41.72
CA ARG A 367 3.93 -15.92 42.12
C ARG A 367 5.25 -16.50 41.56
N ARG A 368 6.11 -15.67 40.96
CA ARG A 368 7.51 -16.02 40.64
C ARG A 368 8.47 -15.29 41.57
N GLN A 369 9.39 -16.05 42.15
CA GLN A 369 10.57 -15.53 42.85
C GLN A 369 11.86 -15.67 42.02
N ASP A 370 11.81 -16.12 40.76
CA ASP A 370 13.01 -16.17 39.91
C ASP A 370 12.72 -15.94 38.42
N LEU A 371 13.61 -15.20 37.76
CA LEU A 371 13.64 -14.91 36.33
C LEU A 371 14.11 -16.15 35.54
N ALA A 372 13.15 -16.98 35.12
CA ALA A 372 13.28 -17.84 33.96
C ALA A 372 11.89 -18.06 33.33
N LEU A 373 11.67 -17.54 32.12
CA LEU A 373 10.41 -17.65 31.39
C LEU A 373 10.41 -18.89 30.50
N ASP A 374 9.88 -20.00 31.03
CA ASP A 374 9.49 -21.14 30.19
C ASP A 374 8.16 -20.87 29.47
N ARG A 375 8.11 -21.25 28.20
CA ARG A 375 7.13 -20.87 27.17
C ARG A 375 6.02 -21.90 27.09
N GLN A 376 4.93 -21.71 27.84
CA GLN A 376 3.62 -22.34 27.59
C GLN A 376 2.48 -21.66 28.40
N ASN A 377 2.02 -20.48 27.96
CA ASN A 377 0.68 -19.96 28.26
C ASN A 377 -0.18 -20.27 27.03
N GLY A 378 -1.31 -20.97 27.05
CA GLY A 378 -2.27 -21.23 28.12
C GLY A 378 -3.65 -20.91 27.55
N ALA A 379 -4.12 -21.68 26.55
CA ALA A 379 -5.52 -21.60 26.13
C ALA A 379 -6.39 -21.80 27.37
N SER A 380 -7.30 -20.88 27.73
CA SER A 380 -8.26 -21.26 28.77
C SER A 380 -9.08 -22.44 28.28
N ARG A 381 -9.40 -23.27 29.25
CA ARG A 381 -9.96 -24.58 29.04
C ARG A 381 -11.40 -24.47 29.53
N SER A 382 -12.27 -23.95 28.66
CA SER A 382 -13.71 -23.98 28.90
C SER A 382 -14.16 -25.44 28.93
N MET A 383 -14.74 -25.90 30.03
CA MET A 383 -15.06 -27.32 30.22
C MET A 383 -16.45 -27.66 29.70
N PHE A 384 -16.58 -28.88 29.17
CA PHE A 384 -17.85 -29.49 28.81
C PHE A 384 -18.42 -30.17 30.06
N PHE A 385 -19.44 -29.57 30.68
CA PHE A 385 -20.28 -30.26 31.67
C PHE A 385 -21.52 -30.86 30.97
N GLU A 386 -22.26 -31.74 31.64
CA GLU A 386 -23.59 -32.15 31.18
C GLU A 386 -24.50 -30.92 31.09
N GLU A 387 -25.35 -30.86 30.06
CA GLU A 387 -26.16 -29.69 29.68
C GLU A 387 -27.01 -29.15 30.86
N GLY A 388 -27.48 -30.02 31.75
CA GLY A 388 -28.21 -29.64 32.98
C GLY A 388 -27.36 -28.99 34.08
N MET A 389 -26.06 -29.33 34.19
CA MET A 389 -25.16 -28.76 35.21
C MET A 389 -24.66 -27.36 34.80
N THR A 390 -24.38 -27.16 33.52
CA THR A 390 -24.03 -25.83 33.00
C THR A 390 -25.16 -24.81 33.21
N GLU A 391 -26.41 -25.22 33.02
CA GLU A 391 -27.56 -24.35 33.20
C GLU A 391 -27.78 -24.00 34.68
N HIS A 392 -27.58 -24.97 35.57
CA HIS A 392 -27.64 -24.73 37.02
C HIS A 392 -26.54 -23.76 37.50
N LEU A 393 -25.29 -23.94 37.05
CA LEU A 393 -24.20 -23.00 37.38
C LEU A 393 -24.48 -21.58 36.85
N ARG A 394 -25.05 -21.47 35.65
CA ARG A 394 -25.46 -20.18 35.06
C ARG A 394 -26.53 -19.50 35.91
N GLN A 395 -27.52 -20.24 36.40
CA GLN A 395 -28.54 -19.72 37.32
C GLN A 395 -27.93 -19.24 38.64
N VAL A 396 -27.04 -20.02 39.25
CA VAL A 396 -26.37 -19.65 40.52
C VAL A 396 -25.52 -18.39 40.35
N TYR A 397 -24.75 -18.28 39.27
CA TYR A 397 -23.96 -17.09 38.98
C TYR A 397 -24.84 -15.87 38.71
N ARG A 398 -25.97 -16.01 37.99
CA ARG A 398 -26.90 -14.91 37.74
C ARG A 398 -27.59 -14.43 39.02
N GLN A 399 -28.01 -15.35 39.89
CA GLN A 399 -28.55 -15.00 41.22
C GLN A 399 -27.49 -14.33 42.11
N SER A 400 -26.24 -14.80 42.05
CA SER A 400 -25.13 -14.21 42.79
C SER A 400 -24.81 -12.79 42.30
N TYR A 401 -24.85 -12.57 40.98
CA TYR A 401 -24.76 -11.24 40.39
C TYR A 401 -25.86 -10.31 40.91
N GLU A 402 -27.13 -10.74 40.92
CA GLU A 402 -28.22 -9.90 41.46
C GLU A 402 -28.04 -9.58 42.95
N ARG A 403 -27.50 -10.50 43.74
CA ARG A 403 -27.20 -10.25 45.16
C ARG A 403 -26.06 -9.25 45.33
N LEU A 404 -25.00 -9.35 44.53
CA LEU A 404 -23.87 -8.41 44.56
C LEU A 404 -24.26 -7.02 44.04
N ASP A 405 -25.13 -6.94 43.03
CA ASP A 405 -25.69 -5.68 42.52
C ASP A 405 -26.48 -4.95 43.62
N ARG A 406 -27.37 -5.66 44.34
CA ARG A 406 -28.09 -5.09 45.50
C ARG A 406 -27.17 -4.67 46.64
N ALA A 407 -26.03 -5.33 46.80
CA ALA A 407 -25.04 -5.03 47.83
C ALA A 407 -24.07 -3.89 47.43
N GLY A 408 -24.13 -3.39 46.19
CA GLY A 408 -23.21 -2.36 45.69
C GLY A 408 -21.76 -2.83 45.50
N ARG A 409 -21.53 -4.15 45.41
CA ARG A 409 -20.21 -4.77 45.20
C ARG A 409 -19.90 -4.89 43.70
N ILE A 410 -19.49 -3.76 43.13
CA ILE A 410 -19.41 -3.55 41.67
C ILE A 410 -18.30 -4.41 41.06
N GLU A 411 -17.09 -4.44 41.63
CA GLU A 411 -15.95 -5.18 41.08
C GLU A 411 -16.24 -6.69 40.99
N GLU A 412 -16.84 -7.26 42.04
CA GLU A 412 -17.20 -8.67 42.09
C GLU A 412 -18.36 -9.00 41.14
N ALA A 413 -19.38 -8.14 41.06
CA ALA A 413 -20.49 -8.32 40.12
C ALA A 413 -20.00 -8.31 38.66
N VAL A 414 -19.09 -7.39 38.33
CA VAL A 414 -18.45 -7.31 37.00
C VAL A 414 -17.62 -8.55 36.75
N PHE A 415 -16.85 -9.04 37.73
CA PHE A 415 -16.07 -10.27 37.59
C PHE A 415 -16.96 -11.48 37.26
N ILE A 416 -18.16 -11.58 37.86
CA ILE A 416 -19.13 -12.63 37.49
C ILE A 416 -19.56 -12.50 36.04
N LEU A 417 -19.97 -11.30 35.59
CA LEU A 417 -20.41 -11.08 34.20
C LEU A 417 -19.27 -11.31 33.19
N ALA A 418 -18.12 -10.71 33.45
CA ALA A 418 -16.93 -10.71 32.61
C ALA A 418 -16.26 -12.09 32.49
N GLU A 419 -16.02 -12.74 33.62
CA GLU A 419 -15.16 -13.91 33.69
C GLU A 419 -15.93 -15.22 33.88
N LEU A 420 -17.01 -15.23 34.66
CA LEU A 420 -17.77 -16.46 34.93
C LEU A 420 -18.85 -16.73 33.89
N LEU A 421 -19.65 -15.72 33.54
CA LEU A 421 -20.74 -15.81 32.57
C LEU A 421 -20.30 -15.51 31.13
N LYS A 422 -19.16 -14.81 30.96
CA LYS A 422 -18.61 -14.37 29.66
C LYS A 422 -19.57 -13.47 28.87
N GLU A 423 -20.43 -12.71 29.56
CA GLU A 423 -21.36 -11.72 28.99
C GLU A 423 -20.66 -10.35 28.84
N ARG A 424 -19.72 -10.25 27.88
CA ARG A 424 -18.84 -9.07 27.72
C ARG A 424 -19.59 -7.75 27.58
N GLN A 425 -20.63 -7.69 26.72
CA GLN A 425 -21.40 -6.46 26.52
C GLN A 425 -22.13 -6.03 27.80
N GLN A 426 -22.75 -6.98 28.50
CA GLN A 426 -23.47 -6.71 29.74
C GLN A 426 -22.53 -6.24 30.86
N ALA A 427 -21.30 -6.77 30.93
CA ALA A 427 -20.29 -6.31 31.86
C ALA A 427 -19.87 -4.84 31.61
N LEU A 428 -19.70 -4.44 30.33
CA LEU A 428 -19.40 -3.06 29.97
C LEU A 428 -20.58 -2.12 30.26
N ASP A 429 -21.80 -2.53 29.89
CA ASP A 429 -23.02 -1.76 30.15
C ASP A 429 -23.23 -1.55 31.67
N TYR A 430 -22.89 -2.56 32.47
CA TYR A 430 -22.92 -2.47 33.93
C TYR A 430 -21.89 -1.45 34.46
N LEU A 431 -20.63 -1.53 34.03
CA LEU A 431 -19.60 -0.55 34.41
C LEU A 431 -19.97 0.88 33.99
N GLU A 432 -20.56 1.06 32.81
CA GLU A 432 -21.05 2.35 32.34
C GLU A 432 -22.18 2.91 33.21
N LYS A 433 -23.15 2.07 33.60
CA LYS A 433 -24.24 2.45 34.51
C LYS A 433 -23.69 2.95 35.85
N HIS A 434 -22.58 2.41 36.31
CA HIS A 434 -21.90 2.80 37.54
C HIS A 434 -20.79 3.86 37.35
N ALA A 435 -20.71 4.49 36.17
CA ALA A 435 -19.73 5.51 35.82
C ALA A 435 -18.26 5.08 36.02
N ARG A 436 -17.96 3.79 35.86
CA ARG A 436 -16.61 3.21 35.93
C ARG A 436 -15.97 3.11 34.54
N TYR A 437 -15.88 4.24 33.85
CA TYR A 437 -15.47 4.28 32.44
C TYR A 437 -14.02 3.82 32.20
N GLN A 438 -13.08 4.14 33.09
CA GLN A 438 -11.68 3.71 32.96
C GLN A 438 -11.55 2.18 33.01
N GLN A 439 -12.22 1.53 33.96
CA GLN A 439 -12.25 0.06 34.07
C GLN A 439 -12.94 -0.57 32.84
N ALA A 440 -14.03 0.03 32.36
CA ALA A 440 -14.70 -0.44 31.15
C ALA A 440 -13.79 -0.34 29.92
N ALA A 441 -13.07 0.77 29.77
CA ALA A 441 -12.13 0.98 28.68
C ALA A 441 -10.96 -0.01 28.71
N ASP A 442 -10.36 -0.22 29.88
CA ASP A 442 -9.24 -1.15 30.05
C ASP A 442 -9.69 -2.61 29.80
N LEU A 443 -10.90 -3.00 30.23
CA LEU A 443 -11.48 -4.31 29.86
C LEU A 443 -11.79 -4.42 28.37
N ALA A 444 -12.33 -3.37 27.75
CA ALA A 444 -12.63 -3.37 26.32
C ALA A 444 -11.34 -3.52 25.48
N LEU A 445 -10.24 -2.88 25.91
CA LEU A 445 -8.91 -3.06 25.34
C LEU A 445 -8.39 -4.50 25.53
N ALA A 446 -8.53 -5.05 26.74
CA ALA A 446 -8.08 -6.41 27.05
C ALA A 446 -8.85 -7.48 26.27
N TRP A 447 -10.13 -7.23 25.95
CA TRP A 447 -10.97 -8.14 25.18
C TRP A 447 -10.91 -7.93 23.66
N ASP A 448 -10.10 -6.98 23.17
CA ASP A 448 -10.05 -6.56 21.76
C ASP A 448 -11.46 -6.27 21.20
N MET A 449 -12.26 -5.51 21.96
CA MET A 449 -13.60 -5.09 21.54
C MET A 449 -13.52 -4.22 20.27
N PRO A 450 -14.63 -4.06 19.51
CA PRO A 450 -14.64 -3.20 18.33
C PRO A 450 -14.06 -1.81 18.63
N PRO A 451 -13.12 -1.29 17.81
CA PRO A 451 -12.39 -0.06 18.11
C PRO A 451 -13.27 1.15 18.44
N GLY A 452 -14.41 1.31 17.77
CA GLY A 452 -15.37 2.39 18.07
C GLY A 452 -15.91 2.35 19.51
N VAL A 453 -16.10 1.16 20.09
CA VAL A 453 -16.51 0.98 21.49
C VAL A 453 -15.39 1.37 22.44
N ILE A 454 -14.15 0.95 22.13
CA ILE A 454 -12.97 1.28 22.94
C ILE A 454 -12.75 2.79 22.97
N VAL A 455 -12.75 3.45 21.81
CA VAL A 455 -12.56 4.89 21.69
C VAL A 455 -13.65 5.63 22.46
N ARG A 456 -14.92 5.24 22.30
CA ARG A 456 -16.03 5.82 23.07
C ARG A 456 -15.81 5.72 24.57
N LEU A 457 -15.44 4.55 25.08
CA LEU A 457 -15.21 4.33 26.52
C LEU A 457 -14.02 5.14 27.03
N LEU A 458 -12.94 5.24 26.27
CA LEU A 458 -11.79 6.08 26.60
C LEU A 458 -12.13 7.57 26.60
N CYS A 459 -12.96 8.04 25.66
CA CYS A 459 -13.47 9.41 25.66
C CYS A 459 -14.33 9.71 26.89
N LEU A 460 -15.21 8.77 27.29
CA LEU A 460 -16.02 8.89 28.51
C LEU A 460 -15.18 8.82 29.79
N ALA A 461 -14.04 8.14 29.75
CA ALA A 461 -13.06 8.09 30.83
C ALA A 461 -12.11 9.31 30.84
N GLU A 462 -12.30 10.28 29.95
CA GLU A 462 -11.42 11.45 29.73
C GLU A 462 -9.96 11.11 29.37
N ASN A 463 -9.70 9.86 28.96
CA ASN A 463 -8.38 9.39 28.53
C ASN A 463 -8.15 9.68 27.04
N TRP A 464 -8.12 10.97 26.70
CA TRP A 464 -8.09 11.45 25.31
C TRP A 464 -6.85 10.98 24.53
N GLN A 465 -5.68 10.95 25.16
CA GLN A 465 -4.45 10.52 24.48
C GLN A 465 -4.59 9.08 23.96
N ARG A 466 -5.00 8.14 24.81
CA ARG A 466 -5.22 6.75 24.39
C ARG A 466 -6.38 6.62 23.41
N ALA A 467 -7.46 7.38 23.59
CA ALA A 467 -8.60 7.36 22.67
C ALA A 467 -8.16 7.72 21.23
N LEU A 468 -7.37 8.79 21.09
CA LEU A 468 -6.87 9.24 19.79
C LEU A 468 -5.88 8.25 19.17
N LEU A 469 -5.01 7.63 19.97
CA LEU A 469 -4.10 6.59 19.48
C LEU A 469 -4.84 5.40 18.89
N VAL A 470 -5.86 4.90 19.59
CA VAL A 470 -6.69 3.78 19.10
C VAL A 470 -7.49 4.22 17.87
N ALA A 471 -8.10 5.40 17.90
CA ALA A 471 -8.89 5.93 16.79
C ALA A 471 -8.06 6.09 15.52
N ARG A 472 -6.81 6.57 15.62
CA ARG A 472 -5.89 6.72 14.50
C ARG A 472 -5.37 5.39 13.99
N ARG A 473 -5.00 4.47 14.89
CA ARG A 473 -4.51 3.14 14.53
C ARG A 473 -5.53 2.33 13.72
N ASP A 474 -6.80 2.37 14.14
CA ASP A 474 -7.85 1.51 13.60
C ASP A 474 -8.89 2.26 12.74
N ASP A 475 -8.66 3.55 12.45
CA ASP A 475 -9.57 4.44 11.71
C ASP A 475 -11.01 4.49 12.29
N ALA A 476 -11.11 4.47 13.63
CA ALA A 476 -12.36 4.22 14.36
C ALA A 476 -13.14 5.48 14.76
N PHE A 477 -12.80 6.64 14.22
CA PHE A 477 -13.42 7.92 14.59
C PHE A 477 -14.91 7.97 14.27
N GLY A 478 -15.30 7.58 13.05
CA GLY A 478 -16.69 7.69 12.59
C GLY A 478 -17.67 6.90 13.46
N ASP A 479 -17.35 5.63 13.72
CA ASP A 479 -18.17 4.76 14.58
C ASP A 479 -18.26 5.30 16.01
N ALA A 480 -17.14 5.74 16.58
CA ALA A 480 -17.11 6.30 17.94
C ALA A 480 -17.94 7.59 18.05
N VAL A 481 -17.84 8.50 17.07
CA VAL A 481 -18.63 9.72 17.01
C VAL A 481 -20.13 9.41 16.94
N LEU A 482 -20.54 8.45 16.10
CA LEU A 482 -21.94 8.03 16.00
C LEU A 482 -22.47 7.49 17.34
N MET A 483 -21.67 6.67 18.03
CA MET A 483 -22.06 6.13 19.34
C MET A 483 -22.11 7.20 20.45
N LEU A 484 -21.20 8.19 20.40
CA LEU A 484 -21.17 9.29 21.37
C LEU A 484 -22.31 10.29 21.15
N GLN A 485 -22.70 10.55 19.90
CA GLN A 485 -23.67 11.58 19.54
C GLN A 485 -25.00 11.47 20.32
N ALA A 486 -25.45 10.24 20.59
CA ALA A 486 -26.72 9.99 21.24
C ALA A 486 -26.73 10.34 22.73
N LYS A 487 -25.61 10.13 23.45
CA LYS A 487 -25.53 10.27 24.92
C LYS A 487 -24.67 11.44 25.39
N SER A 488 -23.71 11.87 24.57
CA SER A 488 -22.70 12.89 24.91
C SER A 488 -22.30 13.69 23.66
N PRO A 489 -23.18 14.61 23.19
CA PRO A 489 -22.94 15.36 21.95
C PRO A 489 -21.69 16.25 22.01
N GLU A 490 -21.39 16.88 23.16
CA GLU A 490 -20.19 17.72 23.31
C GLU A 490 -18.88 16.92 23.12
N THR A 491 -18.81 15.72 23.72
CA THR A 491 -17.68 14.80 23.55
C THR A 491 -17.58 14.32 22.10
N ALA A 492 -18.71 14.08 21.44
CA ALA A 492 -18.76 13.70 20.03
C ALA A 492 -18.24 14.84 19.13
N ASP A 493 -18.63 16.09 19.39
CA ASP A 493 -18.18 17.26 18.66
C ASP A 493 -16.67 17.47 18.82
N ARG A 494 -16.14 17.34 20.05
CA ARG A 494 -14.68 17.37 20.28
C ARG A 494 -13.94 16.28 19.51
N LEU A 495 -14.46 15.05 19.51
CA LEU A 495 -13.86 13.95 18.75
C LEU A 495 -13.96 14.17 17.23
N ARG A 496 -15.03 14.80 16.73
CA ARG A 496 -15.16 15.19 15.31
C ARG A 496 -14.09 16.20 14.89
N LEU A 497 -13.75 17.16 15.75
CA LEU A 497 -12.68 18.12 15.46
C LEU A 497 -11.34 17.40 15.30
N GLU A 498 -10.98 16.53 16.24
CA GLU A 498 -9.76 15.72 16.16
C GLU A 498 -9.76 14.79 14.94
N TRP A 499 -10.93 14.24 14.58
CA TRP A 499 -11.08 13.43 13.37
C TRP A 499 -10.84 14.25 12.10
N ALA A 500 -11.43 15.45 12.01
CA ALA A 500 -11.25 16.33 10.88
C ALA A 500 -9.78 16.74 10.71
N GLU A 501 -9.08 17.10 11.79
CA GLU A 501 -7.64 17.37 11.78
C GLU A 501 -6.82 16.15 11.33
N ALA A 502 -7.17 14.95 11.82
CA ALA A 502 -6.51 13.72 11.40
C ALA A 502 -6.70 13.47 9.89
N LEU A 503 -7.88 13.77 9.34
CA LEU A 503 -8.15 13.65 7.90
C LEU A 503 -7.34 14.68 7.08
N ILE A 504 -7.22 15.92 7.54
CA ILE A 504 -6.33 16.93 6.92
C ILE A 504 -4.88 16.43 6.92
N ALA A 505 -4.41 15.91 8.06
CA ALA A 505 -3.05 15.38 8.19
C ALA A 505 -2.79 14.17 7.27
N LYS A 506 -3.83 13.38 6.95
CA LYS A 506 -3.80 12.32 5.92
C LYS A 506 -3.86 12.84 4.48
N GLY A 507 -4.14 14.13 4.27
CA GLY A 507 -4.39 14.74 2.96
C GLY A 507 -5.80 14.51 2.41
N LEU A 508 -6.75 14.11 3.23
CA LEU A 508 -8.16 13.82 2.88
C LEU A 508 -9.06 15.04 3.11
N TRP A 509 -8.73 16.16 2.45
CA TRP A 509 -9.35 17.47 2.65
C TRP A 509 -10.88 17.49 2.50
N LEU A 510 -11.42 16.88 1.44
CA LEU A 510 -12.87 16.88 1.20
C LEU A 510 -13.65 16.10 2.27
N GLN A 511 -13.06 15.02 2.79
CA GLN A 511 -13.66 14.24 3.88
C GLN A 511 -13.60 15.01 5.20
N ALA A 512 -12.50 15.73 5.46
CA ALA A 512 -12.40 16.59 6.64
C ALA A 512 -13.48 17.67 6.65
N VAL A 513 -13.74 18.29 5.50
CA VAL A 513 -14.83 19.26 5.31
C VAL A 513 -16.19 18.62 5.62
N ASP A 514 -16.46 17.40 5.12
CA ASP A 514 -17.71 16.69 5.43
C ASP A 514 -17.94 16.47 6.91
N VAL A 515 -16.90 16.04 7.62
CA VAL A 515 -16.97 15.76 9.05
C VAL A 515 -17.26 17.03 9.85
N ILE A 516 -16.50 18.10 9.58
CA ILE A 516 -16.60 19.33 10.35
C ILE A 516 -17.82 20.18 9.99
N TRP A 517 -18.36 20.06 8.77
CA TRP A 517 -19.51 20.85 8.29
C TRP A 517 -20.77 20.69 9.15
N SER A 518 -20.91 19.54 9.81
CA SER A 518 -21.98 19.25 10.75
C SER A 518 -22.01 20.21 11.95
N LEU A 519 -20.89 20.86 12.27
CA LEU A 519 -20.72 21.81 13.36
C LEU A 519 -20.92 23.25 12.85
N PRO A 520 -22.03 23.94 13.19
CA PRO A 520 -22.33 25.26 12.65
C PRO A 520 -21.25 26.31 12.92
N ALA A 521 -20.60 26.26 14.09
CA ALA A 521 -19.54 27.19 14.50
C ALA A 521 -18.28 27.08 13.63
N GLU A 522 -18.03 25.90 13.03
CA GLU A 522 -16.79 25.60 12.30
C GLU A 522 -16.96 25.66 10.78
N ARG A 523 -18.16 25.99 10.28
CA ARG A 523 -18.41 26.18 8.84
C ARG A 523 -17.47 27.20 8.17
N PRO A 524 -17.07 28.32 8.82
CA PRO A 524 -16.06 29.22 8.24
C PRO A 524 -14.71 28.53 8.02
N ARG A 525 -14.30 27.68 8.96
CA ARG A 525 -13.07 26.90 8.87
C ARG A 525 -13.15 25.86 7.75
N ALA A 526 -14.28 25.17 7.64
CA ALA A 526 -14.56 24.24 6.55
C ALA A 526 -14.50 24.91 5.18
N ALA A 527 -15.06 26.12 5.07
CA ALA A 527 -15.00 26.93 3.84
C ALA A 527 -13.56 27.33 3.48
N GLN A 528 -12.73 27.66 4.48
CA GLN A 528 -11.31 27.94 4.26
C GLN A 528 -10.56 26.70 3.78
N TRP A 529 -10.86 25.52 4.32
CA TRP A 529 -10.26 24.27 3.85
C TRP A 529 -10.66 23.91 2.42
N LEU A 530 -11.90 24.23 2.00
CA LEU A 530 -12.29 24.12 0.60
C LEU A 530 -11.45 25.03 -0.29
N LEU A 531 -11.25 26.29 0.10
CA LEU A 531 -10.39 27.22 -0.65
C LEU A 531 -8.94 26.70 -0.77
N ASN A 532 -8.40 26.12 0.31
CA ASN A 532 -7.06 25.52 0.27
C ASN A 532 -7.01 24.34 -0.72
N ALA A 533 -8.01 23.46 -0.69
CA ALA A 533 -8.12 22.34 -1.62
C ALA A 533 -8.28 22.80 -3.09
N GLU A 534 -9.02 23.88 -3.34
CA GLU A 534 -9.13 24.55 -4.65
C GLU A 534 -7.76 25.08 -5.12
N SER A 535 -6.98 25.69 -4.23
CA SER A 535 -5.67 26.27 -4.56
C SER A 535 -4.58 25.26 -4.93
N ALA A 536 -4.77 23.97 -4.59
CA ALA A 536 -3.87 22.89 -4.99
C ALA A 536 -3.99 22.54 -6.49
N GLY A 537 -5.12 22.89 -7.11
CA GLY A 537 -5.40 22.61 -8.51
C GLY A 537 -5.67 21.12 -8.80
N GLY A 538 -5.86 20.80 -10.09
CA GLY A 538 -6.08 19.42 -10.53
C GLY A 538 -7.40 18.83 -10.02
N ARG A 539 -7.49 17.50 -9.94
CA ARG A 539 -8.69 16.75 -9.52
C ARG A 539 -9.18 17.13 -8.12
N LEU A 540 -8.28 17.47 -7.19
CA LEU A 540 -8.68 17.90 -5.85
C LEU A 540 -9.47 19.22 -5.89
N ALA A 541 -9.02 20.19 -6.70
CA ALA A 541 -9.71 21.45 -6.88
C ALA A 541 -11.09 21.27 -7.52
N ILE A 542 -11.19 20.38 -8.51
CA ILE A 542 -12.47 20.02 -9.14
C ILE A 542 -13.43 19.42 -8.10
N GLY A 543 -12.97 18.46 -7.30
CA GLY A 543 -13.76 17.88 -6.22
C GLY A 543 -14.19 18.91 -5.18
N ALA A 544 -13.31 19.86 -4.84
CA ALA A 544 -13.60 20.96 -3.93
C ALA A 544 -14.68 21.90 -4.48
N LEU A 545 -14.65 22.21 -5.79
CA LEU A 545 -15.69 23.00 -6.45
C LEU A 545 -17.06 22.30 -6.42
N VAL A 546 -17.11 21.00 -6.72
CA VAL A 546 -18.36 20.23 -6.61
C VAL A 546 -18.84 20.20 -5.16
N LYS A 547 -17.93 20.08 -4.20
CA LYS A 547 -18.26 20.16 -2.77
C LYS A 547 -18.84 21.51 -2.39
N ARG A 548 -18.24 22.60 -2.89
CA ARG A 548 -18.70 23.96 -2.70
C ARG A 548 -20.10 24.16 -3.28
N ALA A 549 -20.38 23.60 -4.45
CA ALA A 549 -21.73 23.62 -5.05
C ALA A 549 -22.80 23.00 -4.15
N ILE A 550 -22.43 22.01 -3.33
CA ILE A 550 -23.33 21.33 -2.40
C ILE A 550 -23.49 22.13 -1.10
N LEU A 551 -22.39 22.64 -0.55
CA LEU A 551 -22.35 23.22 0.79
C LEU A 551 -22.57 24.75 0.80
N LEU A 552 -22.15 25.45 -0.25
CA LEU A 552 -22.13 26.90 -0.39
C LEU A 552 -22.57 27.34 -1.82
N PRO A 553 -23.80 26.98 -2.27
CA PRO A 553 -24.24 27.21 -3.64
C PRO A 553 -24.23 28.68 -4.07
N ASP A 554 -24.49 29.61 -3.14
CA ASP A 554 -24.53 31.06 -3.41
C ASP A 554 -23.17 31.64 -3.80
N THR A 555 -22.08 30.90 -3.57
CA THR A 555 -20.71 31.34 -3.90
C THR A 555 -20.25 30.92 -5.29
N LEU A 556 -21.04 30.12 -6.02
CA LEU A 556 -20.66 29.58 -7.32
C LEU A 556 -20.62 30.63 -8.45
N GLU A 557 -21.38 31.72 -8.32
CA GLU A 557 -21.43 32.77 -9.35
C GLU A 557 -20.02 33.32 -9.66
N ALA A 558 -19.15 33.39 -8.65
CA ALA A 558 -17.76 33.83 -8.81
C ALA A 558 -16.88 32.90 -9.67
N TYR A 559 -17.32 31.66 -9.94
CA TYR A 559 -16.57 30.67 -10.72
C TYR A 559 -17.05 30.59 -12.18
N GLY A 560 -17.92 31.50 -12.63
CA GLY A 560 -18.45 31.54 -14.00
C GLY A 560 -17.34 31.50 -15.06
N GLU A 561 -16.41 32.45 -15.02
CA GLU A 561 -15.29 32.53 -15.99
C GLU A 561 -14.44 31.26 -16.00
N TRP A 562 -14.09 30.74 -14.82
CA TRP A 562 -13.29 29.52 -14.73
C TRP A 562 -14.02 28.30 -15.32
N VAL A 563 -15.34 28.18 -15.13
CA VAL A 563 -16.13 27.09 -15.72
C VAL A 563 -16.20 27.24 -17.25
N GLU A 564 -16.29 28.47 -17.76
CA GLU A 564 -16.23 28.75 -19.20
C GLU A 564 -14.86 28.36 -19.77
N ASP A 565 -13.77 28.70 -19.11
CA ASP A 565 -12.42 28.30 -19.52
C ASP A 565 -12.26 26.77 -19.57
N VAL A 566 -12.79 26.04 -18.58
CA VAL A 566 -12.78 24.56 -18.57
C VAL A 566 -13.63 23.98 -19.70
N ARG A 567 -14.76 24.63 -20.02
CA ARG A 567 -15.67 24.22 -21.09
C ARG A 567 -15.02 24.42 -22.46
N ASP A 568 -14.39 25.56 -22.68
CA ASP A 568 -14.01 26.03 -24.01
C ASP A 568 -12.57 25.63 -24.40
N ASP A 569 -11.65 25.43 -23.45
CA ASP A 569 -10.27 25.01 -23.73
C ASP A 569 -10.17 23.50 -24.04
N PRO A 570 -9.82 23.08 -25.27
CA PRO A 570 -9.68 21.66 -25.62
C PRO A 570 -8.62 20.93 -24.78
N ALA A 571 -7.57 21.61 -24.32
CA ALA A 571 -6.48 21.00 -23.55
C ALA A 571 -6.91 20.56 -22.14
N ARG A 572 -8.02 21.10 -21.60
CA ARG A 572 -8.51 20.83 -20.23
C ARG A 572 -9.47 19.65 -20.14
N GLY A 573 -9.38 18.69 -21.07
CA GLY A 573 -10.21 17.48 -21.09
C GLY A 573 -10.08 16.59 -19.85
N SER A 574 -8.89 16.54 -19.23
CA SER A 574 -8.67 15.80 -17.98
C SER A 574 -9.46 16.39 -16.80
N GLU A 575 -9.52 17.73 -16.70
CA GLU A 575 -10.32 18.44 -15.70
C GLU A 575 -11.82 18.23 -15.92
N ARG A 576 -12.28 18.28 -17.17
CA ARG A 576 -13.68 17.95 -17.52
C ARG A 576 -14.04 16.52 -17.15
N ALA A 577 -13.15 15.56 -17.38
CA ALA A 577 -13.35 14.18 -16.97
C ALA A 577 -13.43 14.04 -15.43
N ALA A 578 -12.52 14.71 -14.69
CA ALA A 578 -12.57 14.74 -13.23
C ALA A 578 -13.86 15.40 -12.70
N LEU A 579 -14.35 16.45 -13.37
CA LEU A 579 -15.60 17.13 -13.00
C LEU A 579 -16.80 16.22 -13.20
N ALA A 580 -16.84 15.51 -14.32
CA ALA A 580 -17.90 14.55 -14.58
C ALA A 580 -17.91 13.41 -13.54
N GLU A 581 -16.74 12.87 -13.20
CA GLU A 581 -16.61 11.84 -12.15
C GLU A 581 -17.10 12.36 -10.80
N ALA A 582 -16.63 13.54 -10.36
CA ALA A 582 -17.03 14.16 -9.10
C ALA A 582 -18.55 14.46 -9.04
N LEU A 583 -19.15 14.93 -10.13
CA LEU A 583 -20.60 15.14 -10.21
C LEU A 583 -21.37 13.82 -10.07
N LEU A 584 -20.91 12.75 -10.73
CA LEU A 584 -21.57 11.44 -10.73
C LEU A 584 -21.47 10.70 -9.39
N GLU A 585 -20.49 11.02 -8.54
CA GLU A 585 -20.42 10.51 -7.17
C GLU A 585 -21.61 11.00 -6.31
N HIS A 586 -22.21 12.14 -6.67
CA HIS A 586 -23.32 12.73 -5.95
C HIS A 586 -24.67 12.41 -6.60
N LYS A 587 -25.51 11.65 -5.86
CA LYS A 587 -26.88 11.29 -6.30
C LYS A 587 -27.91 12.40 -6.07
N ALA A 588 -27.56 13.44 -5.32
CA ALA A 588 -28.47 14.53 -4.98
C ALA A 588 -28.62 15.51 -6.16
N GLN A 589 -29.85 15.85 -6.52
CA GLN A 589 -30.12 16.82 -7.59
C GLN A 589 -30.28 18.23 -7.00
N SER A 590 -29.18 18.98 -6.92
CA SER A 590 -29.18 20.41 -6.58
C SER A 590 -29.26 21.28 -7.86
N SER A 591 -29.84 22.49 -7.76
CA SER A 591 -29.78 23.49 -8.84
C SER A 591 -28.34 23.88 -9.18
N ALA A 592 -27.47 23.97 -8.17
CA ALA A 592 -26.05 24.26 -8.33
C ALA A 592 -25.30 23.17 -9.13
N LEU A 593 -25.56 21.90 -8.80
CA LEU A 593 -24.99 20.76 -9.56
C LEU A 593 -25.55 20.69 -10.98
N ALA A 594 -26.84 21.01 -11.15
CA ALA A 594 -27.46 21.10 -12.47
C ALA A 594 -26.85 22.22 -13.33
N TRP A 595 -26.50 23.35 -12.73
CA TRP A 595 -25.81 24.46 -13.40
C TRP A 595 -24.41 24.04 -13.88
N LEU A 596 -23.59 23.46 -12.99
CA LEU A 596 -22.26 22.94 -13.36
C LEU A 596 -22.34 21.89 -14.47
N ALA A 597 -23.24 20.91 -14.32
CA ALA A 597 -23.46 19.88 -15.34
C ALA A 597 -23.93 20.50 -16.66
N GLY A 598 -24.88 21.45 -16.63
CA GLY A 598 -25.37 22.13 -17.83
C GLY A 598 -24.29 22.92 -18.57
N ALA A 599 -23.40 23.59 -17.83
CA ALA A 599 -22.31 24.36 -18.41
C ALA A 599 -21.29 23.47 -19.13
N THR A 600 -20.97 22.26 -18.61
CA THR A 600 -19.86 21.45 -19.14
C THR A 600 -20.28 20.20 -19.91
N VAL A 601 -21.54 19.75 -19.83
CA VAL A 601 -21.99 18.47 -20.42
C VAL A 601 -21.74 18.39 -21.92
N HIS A 602 -21.90 19.50 -22.65
CA HIS A 602 -21.66 19.53 -24.10
C HIS A 602 -20.17 19.30 -24.43
N ALA A 603 -19.26 19.93 -23.69
CA ALA A 603 -17.82 19.72 -23.85
C ALA A 603 -17.41 18.29 -23.44
N ILE A 604 -17.99 17.75 -22.36
CA ILE A 604 -17.75 16.37 -21.94
C ILE A 604 -18.24 15.37 -23.01
N LEU A 605 -19.40 15.62 -23.63
CA LEU A 605 -19.89 14.81 -24.74
C LEU A 605 -18.96 14.91 -25.96
N ALA A 606 -18.47 16.11 -26.29
CA ALA A 606 -17.47 16.29 -27.33
C ALA A 606 -16.21 15.47 -27.05
N ASP A 607 -15.70 15.44 -25.81
CA ASP A 607 -14.55 14.60 -25.43
C ASP A 607 -14.83 13.10 -25.64
N GLN A 608 -16.06 12.64 -25.37
CA GLN A 608 -16.46 11.25 -25.66
C GLN A 608 -16.44 10.96 -27.17
N PHE A 609 -16.99 11.86 -27.98
CA PHE A 609 -17.02 11.71 -29.44
C PHE A 609 -15.62 11.76 -30.05
N SER A 610 -14.71 12.56 -29.48
CA SER A 610 -13.31 12.66 -29.90
C SER A 610 -12.43 11.52 -29.39
N GLY A 611 -12.98 10.55 -28.65
CA GLY A 611 -12.25 9.38 -28.17
C GLY A 611 -11.39 9.62 -26.92
N HIS A 612 -11.55 10.76 -26.24
CA HIS A 612 -10.84 11.10 -25.00
C HIS A 612 -11.67 10.81 -23.75
N GLY A 613 -12.97 10.59 -23.91
CA GLY A 613 -13.88 10.38 -22.80
C GLY A 613 -13.83 8.98 -22.17
N ARG A 614 -14.10 8.91 -20.86
CA ARG A 614 -13.97 7.69 -20.04
C ARG A 614 -15.30 7.12 -19.51
N LEU A 615 -16.41 7.78 -19.81
CA LEU A 615 -17.71 7.49 -19.20
C LEU A 615 -18.46 6.43 -20.00
N ASN A 616 -19.19 5.56 -19.31
CA ASN A 616 -20.13 4.65 -19.95
C ASN A 616 -21.46 5.35 -20.28
N PHE A 617 -22.31 4.71 -21.08
CA PHE A 617 -23.58 5.29 -21.51
C PHE A 617 -24.50 5.66 -20.34
N ASN A 618 -24.58 4.83 -19.29
CA ASN A 618 -25.42 5.12 -18.12
C ASN A 618 -24.92 6.35 -17.34
N GLN A 619 -23.60 6.52 -17.25
CA GLN A 619 -22.97 7.69 -16.64
C GLN A 619 -23.25 8.95 -17.46
N LEU A 620 -23.15 8.89 -18.79
CA LEU A 620 -23.49 10.00 -19.67
C LEU A 620 -24.97 10.38 -19.56
N GLN A 621 -25.87 9.40 -19.56
CA GLN A 621 -27.29 9.62 -19.36
C GLN A 621 -27.58 10.25 -17.99
N ALA A 622 -26.89 9.82 -16.93
CA ALA A 622 -27.03 10.41 -15.60
C ALA A 622 -26.56 11.88 -15.57
N LEU A 623 -25.46 12.20 -16.24
CA LEU A 623 -24.93 13.57 -16.32
C LEU A 623 -25.86 14.49 -17.14
N VAL A 624 -26.36 14.03 -18.28
CA VAL A 624 -27.33 14.75 -19.13
C VAL A 624 -28.69 14.89 -18.43
N LYS A 625 -29.07 13.92 -17.57
CA LYS A 625 -30.24 14.07 -16.70
C LYS A 625 -30.00 15.15 -15.63
N MET A 626 -28.79 15.22 -15.08
CA MET A 626 -28.40 16.19 -14.06
C MET A 626 -28.40 17.63 -14.60
N SER A 627 -27.97 17.85 -15.85
CA SER A 627 -27.98 19.18 -16.49
C SER A 627 -29.38 19.79 -16.66
N ARG A 628 -30.44 18.97 -16.54
CA ARG A 628 -31.85 19.35 -16.79
C ARG A 628 -32.12 19.89 -18.20
N ASP A 629 -31.21 19.67 -19.14
CA ASP A 629 -31.39 20.04 -20.54
C ASP A 629 -32.30 19.00 -21.24
N LYS A 630 -33.55 19.38 -21.46
CA LYS A 630 -34.55 18.50 -22.11
C LYS A 630 -34.27 18.28 -23.59
N LEU A 631 -33.63 19.23 -24.26
CA LEU A 631 -33.30 19.11 -25.68
C LEU A 631 -32.16 18.11 -25.84
N LEU A 632 -31.08 18.29 -25.06
CA LEU A 632 -29.96 17.36 -25.05
C LEU A 632 -30.37 15.93 -24.63
N GLN A 633 -31.32 15.79 -23.70
CA GLN A 633 -31.89 14.48 -23.32
C GLN A 633 -32.62 13.79 -24.47
N ALA A 634 -33.33 14.55 -25.32
CA ALA A 634 -34.03 14.01 -26.47
C ALA A 634 -33.07 13.67 -27.62
N ASP A 635 -32.00 14.45 -27.77
CA ASP A 635 -31.00 14.31 -28.83
C ASP A 635 -29.90 13.28 -28.51
N LEU A 636 -29.79 12.84 -27.26
CA LEU A 636 -28.80 11.83 -26.86
C LEU A 636 -29.05 10.52 -27.62
N PRO A 637 -28.09 10.01 -28.42
CA PRO A 637 -28.32 8.83 -29.24
C PRO A 637 -28.68 7.61 -28.38
N GLY A 638 -29.68 6.84 -28.79
CA GLY A 638 -30.12 5.63 -28.09
C GLY A 638 -29.12 4.46 -28.17
N GLN A 639 -28.01 4.61 -28.89
CA GLN A 639 -26.90 3.66 -28.93
C GLN A 639 -25.79 4.12 -28.00
N ALA A 640 -25.17 3.17 -27.28
CA ALA A 640 -24.05 3.46 -26.42
C ALA A 640 -22.90 4.08 -27.21
N LEU A 641 -22.55 5.33 -26.90
CA LEU A 641 -21.30 5.93 -27.36
C LEU A 641 -20.17 4.98 -27.01
N LYS A 642 -19.42 4.55 -28.03
CA LYS A 642 -18.37 3.55 -27.85
C LYS A 642 -17.29 4.19 -26.99
N ARG A 643 -17.20 3.75 -25.73
CA ARG A 643 -16.05 4.06 -24.88
C ARG A 643 -14.79 3.62 -25.62
N PRO A 644 -13.77 4.47 -25.74
CA PRO A 644 -12.46 4.07 -26.24
C PRO A 644 -12.01 2.82 -25.49
N ALA A 645 -11.60 1.78 -26.23
CA ALA A 645 -11.11 0.56 -25.61
C ALA A 645 -9.79 0.88 -24.92
N VAL A 646 -9.83 1.01 -23.59
CA VAL A 646 -8.60 1.01 -22.78
C VAL A 646 -8.06 -0.40 -22.81
N VAL A 647 -6.92 -0.58 -23.48
CA VAL A 647 -6.23 -1.85 -23.59
C VAL A 647 -5.13 -1.88 -22.55
N SER A 648 -5.32 -2.72 -21.53
CA SER A 648 -4.28 -2.99 -20.54
C SER A 648 -3.10 -3.71 -21.18
N LEU A 649 -1.91 -3.50 -20.61
CA LEU A 649 -0.64 -3.97 -21.16
C LEU A 649 -0.59 -5.49 -21.30
N ASP A 650 -1.29 -6.23 -20.44
CA ASP A 650 -1.44 -7.68 -20.50
C ASP A 650 -2.20 -8.18 -21.74
N ARG A 651 -2.92 -7.29 -22.45
CA ARG A 651 -3.75 -7.60 -23.63
C ARG A 651 -3.20 -7.09 -24.95
N VAL A 652 -2.12 -6.31 -24.95
CA VAL A 652 -1.52 -5.76 -26.19
C VAL A 652 -1.04 -6.89 -27.10
N GLY A 653 -1.44 -6.91 -28.38
CA GLY A 653 -1.20 -8.06 -29.27
C GLY A 653 0.26 -8.36 -29.60
N SER A 654 1.10 -7.33 -29.64
CA SER A 654 2.53 -7.39 -29.97
C SER A 654 3.38 -6.74 -28.88
N THR A 655 4.65 -7.14 -28.77
CA THR A 655 5.61 -6.45 -27.89
C THR A 655 5.73 -4.98 -28.28
N LEU A 656 5.61 -4.09 -27.31
CA LEU A 656 5.87 -2.65 -27.47
C LEU A 656 7.36 -2.39 -27.28
N GLU A 657 7.99 -1.74 -28.25
CA GLU A 657 9.37 -1.29 -28.15
C GLU A 657 9.39 0.19 -27.75
N TRP A 658 10.03 0.47 -26.63
CA TRP A 658 10.08 1.79 -26.00
C TRP A 658 11.51 2.22 -25.74
N SER A 659 11.72 3.52 -25.58
CA SER A 659 13.05 4.11 -25.34
C SER A 659 12.98 5.18 -24.27
N ALA A 660 14.06 5.31 -23.51
CA ALA A 660 14.24 6.39 -22.54
C ALA A 660 14.26 7.77 -23.23
N PRO A 661 13.87 8.85 -22.52
CA PRO A 661 13.98 10.21 -23.05
C PRO A 661 15.43 10.70 -23.16
N ALA A 662 15.62 11.90 -23.72
CA ALA A 662 16.91 12.58 -23.70
C ALA A 662 17.35 12.89 -22.26
N SER A 663 18.67 12.95 -22.03
CA SER A 663 19.21 13.38 -20.73
C SER A 663 18.85 14.82 -20.44
N GLY A 664 18.58 15.09 -19.18
CA GLY A 664 18.47 16.41 -18.59
C GLY A 664 19.79 16.84 -17.96
N ASN A 665 19.72 17.70 -16.94
CA ASN A 665 20.88 18.23 -16.22
C ASN A 665 20.78 18.07 -14.69
N ARG A 666 19.66 17.55 -14.17
CA ARG A 666 19.42 17.35 -12.73
C ARG A 666 19.24 15.87 -12.41
N PRO A 667 19.98 15.31 -11.44
CA PRO A 667 19.83 13.93 -11.05
C PRO A 667 18.48 13.68 -10.37
N ILE A 668 17.80 12.60 -10.74
CA ILE A 668 16.59 12.12 -10.06
C ILE A 668 16.97 10.93 -9.18
N LEU A 669 16.90 11.11 -7.86
CA LEU A 669 17.25 10.06 -6.90
C LEU A 669 16.05 9.20 -6.49
N ASP A 670 14.86 9.79 -6.52
CA ASP A 670 13.59 9.10 -6.32
C ASP A 670 12.47 9.85 -7.06
N ALA A 671 11.39 9.17 -7.45
CA ALA A 671 10.27 9.78 -8.15
C ALA A 671 8.96 9.07 -7.83
N VAL A 672 7.86 9.82 -7.72
CA VAL A 672 6.53 9.29 -7.44
C VAL A 672 5.48 9.96 -8.33
N PRO A 673 4.54 9.19 -8.91
CA PRO A 673 3.44 9.80 -9.65
C PRO A 673 2.42 10.38 -8.66
N LEU A 674 2.01 11.61 -8.92
CA LEU A 674 0.89 12.26 -8.25
C LEU A 674 -0.39 12.06 -9.07
N HIS A 675 -1.46 12.76 -8.72
CA HIS A 675 -2.65 12.83 -9.59
C HIS A 675 -2.38 13.78 -10.77
N ASP A 676 -3.22 13.68 -11.80
CA ASP A 676 -3.22 14.60 -12.95
C ASP A 676 -1.88 14.67 -13.71
N GLU A 677 -1.20 13.51 -13.84
CA GLU A 677 0.08 13.37 -14.56
C GLU A 677 1.21 14.26 -14.04
N ARG A 678 1.11 14.68 -12.77
CA ARG A 678 2.18 15.38 -12.05
C ARG A 678 3.12 14.37 -11.37
N TYR A 679 4.33 14.80 -11.06
CA TYR A 679 5.34 13.97 -10.39
C TYR A 679 5.98 14.71 -9.22
N LEU A 680 6.26 13.99 -8.15
CA LEU A 680 7.11 14.45 -7.04
C LEU A 680 8.48 13.77 -7.19
N LEU A 681 9.52 14.57 -7.38
CA LEU A 681 10.89 14.14 -7.63
C LEU A 681 11.77 14.46 -6.41
N GLY A 682 12.59 13.50 -6.00
CA GLY A 682 13.62 13.66 -4.98
C GLY A 682 14.97 13.94 -5.64
N LEU A 683 15.56 15.09 -5.34
CA LEU A 683 16.80 15.58 -5.94
C LEU A 683 17.98 15.55 -4.96
N GLY A 684 17.87 14.75 -3.90
CA GLY A 684 18.87 14.67 -2.84
C GLY A 684 18.95 15.98 -2.05
N GLU A 685 20.15 16.54 -1.93
CA GLU A 685 20.37 17.80 -1.20
C GLU A 685 19.74 19.01 -1.89
N ALA A 686 19.46 18.93 -3.20
CA ALA A 686 18.77 19.99 -3.93
C ALA A 686 17.27 20.07 -3.57
N GLY A 687 16.75 19.12 -2.80
CA GLY A 687 15.41 19.15 -2.25
C GLY A 687 14.42 18.23 -2.97
N ALA A 688 13.13 18.53 -2.85
CA ALA A 688 12.06 17.83 -3.57
C ALA A 688 11.35 18.78 -4.55
N LEU A 689 11.00 18.30 -5.73
CA LEU A 689 10.45 19.10 -6.82
C LEU A 689 9.12 18.51 -7.29
N VAL A 690 8.08 19.34 -7.42
CA VAL A 690 6.83 18.95 -8.07
C VAL A 690 6.81 19.50 -9.48
N VAL A 691 6.63 18.61 -10.46
CA VAL A 691 6.58 18.94 -11.89
C VAL A 691 5.28 18.49 -12.51
N ASP A 692 4.87 19.15 -13.59
CA ASP A 692 3.77 18.68 -14.43
C ASP A 692 4.21 17.60 -15.43
N ALA A 693 3.28 17.17 -16.29
CA ALA A 693 3.54 16.17 -17.31
C ALA A 693 4.64 16.60 -18.29
N GLN A 694 4.87 17.89 -18.50
CA GLN A 694 5.88 18.40 -19.42
C GLN A 694 7.25 18.59 -18.76
N GLY A 695 7.37 18.30 -17.45
CA GLY A 695 8.60 18.56 -16.69
C GLY A 695 8.75 20.00 -16.23
N LYS A 696 7.72 20.85 -16.41
CA LYS A 696 7.74 22.21 -15.89
C LYS A 696 7.57 22.17 -14.37
N THR A 697 8.44 22.89 -13.69
CA THR A 697 8.37 23.04 -12.23
C THR A 697 7.10 23.78 -11.83
N LEU A 698 6.29 23.15 -10.98
CA LEU A 698 5.13 23.77 -10.34
C LEU A 698 5.53 24.46 -9.03
N PHE A 699 6.28 23.75 -8.19
CA PHE A 699 6.87 24.29 -6.96
C PHE A 699 7.97 23.37 -6.42
N HIS A 700 8.79 23.91 -5.52
CA HIS A 700 9.95 23.26 -4.94
C HIS A 700 9.89 23.29 -3.42
N PHE A 701 10.27 22.18 -2.80
CA PHE A 701 10.52 22.09 -1.36
C PHE A 701 12.01 22.08 -1.13
N ALA A 702 12.49 23.10 -0.42
CA ALA A 702 13.86 23.18 0.04
C ALA A 702 14.10 22.27 1.26
N VAL A 703 13.76 20.97 1.18
CA VAL A 703 14.15 19.99 2.20
C VAL A 703 14.81 18.79 1.53
N PRO A 704 15.97 18.32 2.01
CA PRO A 704 16.68 17.22 1.36
C PRO A 704 15.80 15.98 1.17
N ALA A 705 15.75 15.47 -0.05
CA ALA A 705 14.91 14.34 -0.43
C ALA A 705 15.69 13.35 -1.30
N GLN A 706 16.35 12.39 -0.66
CA GLN A 706 16.95 11.24 -1.35
C GLN A 706 15.93 10.13 -1.62
N GLN A 707 15.00 9.92 -0.68
CA GLN A 707 13.90 8.97 -0.84
C GLN A 707 12.58 9.60 -0.43
N ILE A 708 11.50 9.20 -1.10
CA ILE A 708 10.15 9.70 -0.89
C ILE A 708 9.28 8.55 -0.39
N VAL A 709 8.52 8.80 0.67
CA VAL A 709 7.42 7.92 1.11
C VAL A 709 6.11 8.63 0.81
N ILE A 710 5.28 8.09 -0.08
CA ILE A 710 4.07 8.78 -0.54
C ILE A 710 2.84 8.33 0.25
N GLY A 711 1.98 9.29 0.62
CA GLY A 711 0.71 9.00 1.27
C GLY A 711 -0.30 8.41 0.29
N HIS A 712 -1.22 7.56 0.77
CA HIS A 712 -2.29 6.99 -0.08
C HIS A 712 -3.13 8.04 -0.81
N SER A 713 -3.32 9.22 -0.19
CA SER A 713 -4.02 10.36 -0.81
C SER A 713 -3.26 10.97 -1.99
N ARG A 714 -1.95 10.74 -2.09
CA ARG A 714 -0.98 11.45 -2.95
C ARG A 714 -0.98 12.97 -2.75
N GLN A 715 -1.44 13.44 -1.58
CA GLN A 715 -1.45 14.85 -1.19
C GLN A 715 -0.45 15.17 -0.08
N VAL A 716 0.11 14.14 0.55
CA VAL A 716 1.16 14.26 1.56
C VAL A 716 2.26 13.24 1.27
N ALA A 717 3.49 13.57 1.62
CA ALA A 717 4.64 12.69 1.46
C ALA A 717 5.63 12.88 2.62
N LEU A 718 6.55 11.95 2.80
CA LEU A 718 7.75 12.14 3.62
C LEU A 718 8.96 12.22 2.70
N ALA A 719 9.80 13.23 2.89
CA ALA A 719 11.12 13.35 2.32
C ALA A 719 12.15 12.79 3.32
N LEU A 720 12.94 11.82 2.87
CA LEU A 720 13.94 11.13 3.66
C LEU A 720 15.31 11.37 3.07
N THR A 721 16.27 11.65 3.96
CA THR A 721 17.68 11.79 3.58
C THR A 721 18.56 11.09 4.59
N ARG A 722 19.50 10.29 4.09
CA ARG A 722 20.39 9.49 4.91
C ARG A 722 21.55 10.34 5.45
N ARG A 723 21.83 10.17 6.74
CA ARG A 723 22.94 10.76 7.49
C ARG A 723 23.62 9.65 8.28
N ASP A 724 24.60 9.00 7.65
CA ASP A 724 25.28 7.80 8.17
C ASP A 724 24.28 6.65 8.48
N ARG A 725 24.01 6.38 9.77
CA ARG A 725 23.06 5.35 10.23
C ARG A 725 21.66 5.90 10.53
N LEU A 726 21.47 7.20 10.38
CA LEU A 726 20.23 7.89 10.70
C LEU A 726 19.54 8.41 9.44
N TRP A 727 18.22 8.59 9.54
CA TRP A 727 17.39 9.20 8.52
C TRP A 727 16.79 10.49 9.05
N ARG A 728 17.05 11.61 8.39
CA ARG A 728 16.30 12.84 8.60
C ARG A 728 15.00 12.76 7.80
N ILE A 729 13.90 13.09 8.44
CA ILE A 729 12.55 12.92 7.90
C ILE A 729 11.84 14.27 7.95
N SER A 730 11.30 14.70 6.82
CA SER A 730 10.44 15.87 6.73
C SER A 730 9.12 15.49 6.09
N LYS A 731 8.00 15.98 6.62
CA LYS A 731 6.67 15.81 6.02
C LYS A 731 6.40 16.92 5.04
N LEU A 732 5.99 16.56 3.83
CA LEU A 732 5.60 17.45 2.76
C LEU A 732 4.07 17.46 2.67
N ASP A 733 3.46 18.63 2.78
CA ASP A 733 2.06 18.84 2.43
C ASP A 733 2.01 19.48 1.03
N LEU A 734 1.51 18.71 0.06
CA LEU A 734 1.46 19.11 -1.35
C LEU A 734 0.31 20.08 -1.63
N VAL A 735 -0.67 20.18 -0.73
CA VAL A 735 -1.81 21.09 -0.84
C VAL A 735 -1.43 22.46 -0.31
N SER A 736 -0.95 22.52 0.95
CA SER A 736 -0.51 23.78 1.55
C SER A 736 0.87 24.23 1.06
N ARG A 737 1.60 23.37 0.35
CA ARG A 737 2.97 23.59 -0.15
C ARG A 737 3.95 23.91 0.98
N THR A 738 3.76 23.26 2.11
CA THR A 738 4.61 23.40 3.29
C THR A 738 5.43 22.13 3.52
N ALA A 739 6.63 22.30 4.10
CA ALA A 739 7.44 21.20 4.58
C ALA A 739 7.70 21.39 6.08
N THR A 740 7.44 20.34 6.86
CA THR A 740 7.66 20.31 8.31
C THR A 740 8.77 19.31 8.62
N ASP A 741 9.81 19.76 9.30
CA ASP A 741 10.86 18.86 9.78
C ASP A 741 10.34 18.05 10.97
N LEU A 742 10.40 16.72 10.87
CA LEU A 742 9.96 15.81 11.92
C LEU A 742 11.13 15.32 12.78
N GLY A 743 12.37 15.63 12.38
CA GLY A 743 13.58 15.21 13.07
C GLY A 743 14.20 13.96 12.47
N VAL A 744 14.81 13.13 13.32
CA VAL A 744 15.73 12.07 12.90
C VAL A 744 15.39 10.74 13.57
N LEU A 745 15.38 9.66 12.79
CA LEU A 745 15.18 8.30 13.28
C LEU A 745 16.25 7.35 12.76
N ALA A 746 16.61 6.37 13.59
CA ALA A 746 17.41 5.22 13.17
C ALA A 746 16.47 4.15 12.58
N LEU A 747 16.60 3.89 11.27
CA LEU A 747 15.75 2.95 10.54
C LEU A 747 16.63 2.04 9.68
N ASP A 748 16.39 0.73 9.73
CA ASP A 748 17.04 -0.23 8.83
C ASP A 748 16.18 -0.44 7.57
N VAL A 749 14.87 -0.50 7.74
CA VAL A 749 13.89 -0.60 6.65
C VAL A 749 12.66 0.26 6.93
N PHE A 750 11.91 0.62 5.88
CA PHE A 750 10.67 1.37 6.01
C PHE A 750 9.75 1.17 4.80
N ALA A 751 8.46 1.34 5.02
CA ALA A 751 7.45 1.28 3.96
C ALA A 751 7.59 2.49 3.03
N LYS A 752 7.48 2.26 1.71
CA LYS A 752 7.55 3.30 0.67
C LYS A 752 6.23 4.04 0.46
N VAL A 753 5.17 3.55 1.09
CA VAL A 753 3.82 4.12 1.07
C VAL A 753 3.29 4.11 2.51
N PHE A 754 2.45 5.08 2.84
CA PHE A 754 1.81 5.17 4.15
C PHE A 754 0.41 5.79 4.04
N ASP A 755 -0.36 5.82 5.11
CA ASP A 755 -1.72 6.36 5.08
C ASP A 755 -1.82 7.90 5.20
N GLY A 756 -0.66 8.57 5.34
CA GLY A 756 -0.55 10.01 5.59
C GLY A 756 -0.23 10.36 7.06
N THR A 757 -0.46 9.44 7.99
CA THR A 757 -0.26 9.60 9.44
C THR A 757 0.51 8.43 10.06
N ALA A 758 0.06 7.18 9.87
CA ALA A 758 0.67 5.97 10.35
C ALA A 758 1.67 5.41 9.33
N TRP A 759 2.93 5.28 9.74
CA TRP A 759 4.02 4.81 8.88
C TRP A 759 4.69 3.58 9.49
N THR A 760 4.88 2.52 8.69
CA THR A 760 5.58 1.31 9.12
C THR A 760 7.09 1.46 8.94
N VAL A 761 7.83 1.25 10.02
CA VAL A 761 9.29 1.32 10.09
C VAL A 761 9.86 0.10 10.81
N GLY A 762 11.02 -0.38 10.39
CA GLY A 762 11.70 -1.52 10.99
C GLY A 762 13.13 -1.20 11.39
N ARG A 763 13.55 -1.77 12.53
CA ARG A 763 14.91 -1.67 13.05
C ARG A 763 15.28 -2.94 13.78
N ASP A 764 16.42 -3.52 13.41
CA ASP A 764 16.92 -4.79 13.90
C ASP A 764 15.81 -5.86 13.95
N ARG A 765 15.41 -6.32 15.14
CA ARG A 765 14.39 -7.36 15.35
C ARG A 765 13.01 -6.78 15.69
N GLU A 766 12.81 -5.50 15.40
CA GLU A 766 11.58 -4.80 15.70
C GLU A 766 10.92 -4.22 14.44
N LEU A 767 9.60 -4.30 14.41
CA LEU A 767 8.74 -3.61 13.46
C LEU A 767 7.79 -2.70 14.24
N ARG A 768 7.73 -1.43 13.87
CA ARG A 768 6.88 -0.42 14.53
C ARG A 768 6.04 0.31 13.49
N VAL A 769 4.88 0.75 13.92
CA VAL A 769 4.02 1.68 13.20
C VAL A 769 3.95 2.91 14.05
N VAL A 770 4.35 4.03 13.46
CA VAL A 770 4.51 5.31 14.16
C VAL A 770 3.56 6.36 13.59
N ASP A 771 3.03 7.23 14.45
CA ASP A 771 2.30 8.44 14.03
C ASP A 771 3.30 9.56 13.72
N VAL A 772 3.43 9.91 12.45
CA VAL A 772 4.40 10.92 11.99
C VAL A 772 4.08 12.32 12.49
N ASP A 773 2.82 12.61 12.83
CA ASP A 773 2.39 13.93 13.29
C ASP A 773 2.50 14.09 14.82
N ARG A 774 2.87 13.02 15.53
CA ARG A 774 2.99 12.98 16.99
C ARG A 774 4.33 12.41 17.42
N GLU A 775 5.43 13.02 16.96
CA GLU A 775 6.80 12.65 17.37
C GLU A 775 7.11 11.15 17.20
N PHE A 776 6.53 10.53 16.17
CA PHE A 776 6.66 9.10 15.91
C PHE A 776 6.17 8.19 17.05
N GLU A 777 5.13 8.63 17.77
CA GLU A 777 4.46 7.83 18.82
C GLU A 777 4.01 6.47 18.24
N THR A 778 4.31 5.40 18.97
CA THR A 778 4.09 4.03 18.49
C THR A 778 2.61 3.65 18.56
N LEU A 779 1.96 3.54 17.40
CA LEU A 779 0.58 3.07 17.25
C LEU A 779 0.48 1.54 17.38
N TRP A 780 1.48 0.83 16.86
CA TRP A 780 1.57 -0.63 16.87
C TRP A 780 3.03 -1.07 16.79
N HIS A 781 3.40 -2.20 17.40
CA HIS A 781 4.75 -2.74 17.29
C HIS A 781 4.81 -4.25 17.47
N VAL A 782 5.89 -4.84 16.98
CA VAL A 782 6.34 -6.22 17.22
C VAL A 782 7.83 -6.14 17.55
N GLY A 783 8.19 -6.33 18.83
CA GLY A 783 9.57 -6.19 19.30
C GLY A 783 10.42 -7.48 19.31
N ASP A 784 9.79 -8.65 19.12
CA ASP A 784 10.44 -9.95 19.29
C ASP A 784 10.47 -10.77 17.98
N LEU A 785 10.88 -10.16 16.87
CA LEU A 785 11.02 -10.91 15.63
C LEU A 785 12.13 -11.96 15.78
N PRO A 786 12.00 -13.15 15.16
CA PRO A 786 12.99 -14.23 15.29
C PRO A 786 14.35 -13.87 14.67
N ALA A 787 14.38 -12.89 13.76
CA ALA A 787 15.54 -12.45 13.01
C ALA A 787 15.46 -10.96 12.71
N ARG A 788 16.56 -10.37 12.22
CA ARG A 788 16.60 -8.97 11.79
C ARG A 788 15.71 -8.77 10.56
N VAL A 789 15.03 -7.63 10.50
CA VAL A 789 14.26 -7.24 9.34
C VAL A 789 15.22 -6.82 8.23
N HIS A 790 15.16 -7.50 7.09
CA HIS A 790 16.01 -7.24 5.93
C HIS A 790 15.32 -6.38 4.88
N ALA A 791 14.04 -6.65 4.62
CA ALA A 791 13.24 -5.91 3.66
C ALA A 791 11.78 -5.83 4.10
N LEU A 792 11.09 -4.79 3.62
CA LEU A 792 9.69 -4.50 3.88
C LEU A 792 9.04 -4.04 2.57
N GLU A 793 7.93 -4.66 2.19
CA GLU A 793 7.10 -4.26 1.05
C GLU A 793 5.65 -4.11 1.53
N THR A 794 5.00 -3.04 1.09
CA THR A 794 3.65 -2.68 1.53
C THR A 794 2.81 -2.25 0.35
N ASP A 795 1.57 -2.69 0.32
CA ASP A 795 0.50 -2.12 -0.49
C ASP A 795 -0.64 -1.64 0.43
N GLN A 796 -1.78 -1.20 -0.13
CA GLN A 796 -2.91 -0.71 0.67
C GLN A 796 -3.57 -1.79 1.56
N HIS A 797 -3.38 -3.07 1.23
CA HIS A 797 -4.06 -4.22 1.81
C HIS A 797 -3.10 -5.24 2.42
N ASN A 798 -1.81 -5.21 2.10
CA ASN A 798 -0.83 -6.21 2.51
C ASN A 798 0.49 -5.57 2.94
N GLU A 799 1.14 -6.21 3.90
CA GLU A 799 2.49 -5.88 4.36
C GLU A 799 3.30 -7.19 4.43
N TYR A 800 4.41 -7.23 3.70
CA TYR A 800 5.31 -8.37 3.59
C TYR A 800 6.66 -8.03 4.21
N LEU A 801 7.12 -8.92 5.09
CA LEU A 801 8.31 -8.72 5.89
C LEU A 801 9.28 -9.88 5.65
N TRP A 802 10.48 -9.57 5.19
CA TRP A 802 11.55 -10.55 5.03
C TRP A 802 12.54 -10.45 6.19
N LEU A 803 12.69 -11.56 6.90
CA LEU A 803 13.53 -11.72 8.08
C LEU A 803 14.75 -12.55 7.73
N LEU A 804 15.94 -12.07 8.07
CA LEU A 804 17.20 -12.76 7.77
C LEU A 804 17.79 -13.40 9.03
N GLU A 805 17.85 -14.73 9.08
CA GLU A 805 18.44 -15.50 10.17
C GLU A 805 19.97 -15.66 10.01
N MET A 806 20.64 -15.94 11.14
CA MET A 806 22.07 -16.27 11.16
C MET A 806 22.28 -17.59 10.41
N GLY A 807 22.94 -17.55 9.25
CA GLY A 807 23.09 -18.69 8.34
C GLY A 807 22.54 -18.49 6.93
N GLY A 808 21.94 -17.32 6.65
CA GLY A 808 21.49 -16.95 5.30
C GLY A 808 20.06 -17.38 4.96
N ILE A 809 19.33 -17.98 5.92
CA ILE A 809 17.94 -18.39 5.73
C ILE A 809 17.03 -17.18 5.88
N LEU A 810 16.14 -16.97 4.91
CA LEU A 810 15.30 -15.79 4.85
C LEU A 810 13.82 -16.15 5.00
N ALA A 811 13.22 -15.90 6.16
CA ALA A 811 11.80 -16.18 6.45
C ALA A 811 10.90 -15.02 5.99
N LEU A 812 9.68 -15.35 5.55
CA LEU A 812 8.71 -14.38 5.05
C LEU A 812 7.45 -14.36 5.93
N TRP A 813 7.07 -13.17 6.40
CA TRP A 813 5.84 -12.95 7.14
C TRP A 813 4.89 -12.05 6.35
N HIS A 814 3.61 -12.39 6.32
CA HIS A 814 2.56 -11.64 5.61
C HIS A 814 1.48 -11.15 6.57
N TYR A 815 1.23 -9.85 6.54
CA TYR A 815 0.14 -9.20 7.28
C TYR A 815 -0.91 -8.64 6.31
N ARG A 816 -2.18 -8.73 6.71
CA ARG A 816 -3.32 -8.08 6.05
C ARG A 816 -3.64 -6.75 6.73
N LEU A 817 -3.68 -5.68 5.95
CA LEU A 817 -4.08 -4.32 6.34
C LEU A 817 -5.59 -4.11 6.11
N PRO A 818 -6.23 -3.15 6.81
CA PRO A 818 -5.66 -2.24 7.81
C PRO A 818 -5.51 -2.87 9.20
N GLU A 819 -6.20 -3.98 9.47
CA GLU A 819 -6.23 -4.67 10.77
C GLU A 819 -4.88 -5.25 11.24
N ARG A 820 -3.83 -5.18 10.40
CA ARG A 820 -2.49 -5.78 10.60
C ARG A 820 -2.56 -7.21 11.13
N ARG A 821 -3.38 -8.02 10.47
CA ARG A 821 -3.60 -9.41 10.83
C ARG A 821 -2.55 -10.30 10.16
N LEU A 822 -1.76 -11.03 10.94
CA LEU A 822 -0.82 -12.01 10.39
C LEU A 822 -1.57 -13.14 9.68
N ILE A 823 -1.24 -13.36 8.40
CA ILE A 823 -1.84 -14.36 7.52
C ILE A 823 -0.92 -15.59 7.39
N SER A 824 0.37 -15.40 7.12
CA SER A 824 1.31 -16.51 6.97
C SER A 824 2.69 -16.23 7.58
N ARG A 825 3.41 -17.32 7.87
CA ARG A 825 4.83 -17.37 8.24
C ARG A 825 5.48 -18.47 7.41
N ASP A 826 6.01 -18.10 6.26
CA ASP A 826 6.56 -19.05 5.32
C ASP A 826 8.06 -19.29 5.65
N PRO A 827 8.47 -20.55 5.88
CA PRO A 827 9.84 -20.89 6.25
C PRO A 827 10.80 -20.57 5.11
N GLY A 828 12.00 -20.16 5.48
CA GLY A 828 12.85 -19.38 4.60
C GLY A 828 13.47 -20.10 3.41
N ILE A 829 13.89 -19.29 2.44
CA ILE A 829 14.64 -19.71 1.25
C ILE A 829 16.08 -19.94 1.68
N ASP A 830 16.66 -21.09 1.32
CA ASP A 830 18.12 -21.25 1.37
C ASP A 830 18.73 -20.30 0.34
N VAL A 831 19.41 -19.25 0.80
CA VAL A 831 20.27 -18.42 -0.04
C VAL A 831 21.55 -19.24 -0.27
N ILE A 832 21.51 -20.13 -1.28
CA ILE A 832 22.71 -20.84 -1.74
C ILE A 832 23.50 -19.88 -2.63
N GLU A 833 24.83 -19.77 -2.45
CA GLU A 833 25.73 -18.85 -3.18
C GLU A 833 25.66 -18.91 -4.72
N ALA A 834 24.97 -19.90 -5.31
CA ALA A 834 24.80 -20.05 -6.77
C ALA A 834 23.36 -19.86 -7.30
N ASP A 835 22.34 -19.75 -6.43
CA ASP A 835 20.94 -19.49 -6.80
C ASP A 835 20.49 -18.22 -6.05
N PHE A 836 20.30 -17.11 -6.77
CA PHE A 836 19.82 -15.87 -6.15
C PHE A 836 18.33 -16.00 -5.80
N GLY A 837 17.99 -15.80 -4.52
CA GLY A 837 16.62 -15.78 -4.05
C GLY A 837 15.91 -14.48 -4.44
N LEU A 838 14.76 -14.60 -5.10
CA LEU A 838 13.87 -13.49 -5.42
C LEU A 838 12.70 -13.46 -4.43
N PRO A 839 12.55 -12.38 -3.65
CA PRO A 839 11.29 -12.13 -2.96
C PRO A 839 10.21 -11.89 -4.02
N SER A 840 9.12 -12.65 -3.96
CA SER A 840 7.89 -12.36 -4.73
C SER A 840 6.94 -11.54 -3.88
N ALA A 841 6.32 -10.52 -4.47
CA ALA A 841 5.22 -9.79 -3.84
C ALA A 841 4.01 -10.68 -3.46
N THR A 842 3.90 -11.89 -4.03
CA THR A 842 2.86 -12.89 -3.67
C THR A 842 3.22 -13.77 -2.47
N GLY A 843 4.39 -13.53 -1.88
CA GLY A 843 4.95 -14.33 -0.81
C GLY A 843 5.44 -15.73 -1.21
N GLN A 844 5.67 -15.96 -2.51
CA GLN A 844 6.28 -17.20 -2.99
C GLN A 844 7.79 -17.02 -3.19
N ALA A 845 8.58 -17.98 -2.71
CA ALA A 845 9.99 -18.07 -3.02
C ALA A 845 10.22 -18.40 -4.50
N ALA A 846 11.00 -17.57 -5.20
CA ALA A 846 11.54 -17.91 -6.51
C ALA A 846 13.07 -17.88 -6.48
N GLN A 847 13.69 -18.72 -7.28
CA GLN A 847 15.14 -18.75 -7.50
C GLN A 847 15.39 -18.49 -8.98
N TYR A 848 16.49 -17.81 -9.33
CA TYR A 848 16.90 -17.71 -10.72
C TYR A 848 18.37 -18.08 -10.89
N LEU A 849 18.67 -18.58 -12.09
CA LEU A 849 20.03 -18.79 -12.59
C LEU A 849 20.12 -18.34 -14.04
N ILE A 850 21.32 -18.02 -14.51
CA ILE A 850 21.58 -17.72 -15.91
C ILE A 850 22.21 -18.95 -16.54
N LYS A 851 21.61 -19.43 -17.63
CA LYS A 851 22.15 -20.54 -18.43
C LYS A 851 22.73 -19.98 -19.73
N TYR A 852 24.00 -20.26 -19.95
CA TYR A 852 24.71 -19.98 -21.19
C TYR A 852 24.59 -21.21 -22.11
N ASP A 853 24.29 -20.97 -23.39
CA ASP A 853 24.24 -21.99 -24.43
C ASP A 853 25.29 -21.64 -25.49
N SER A 854 25.98 -22.63 -26.06
CA SER A 854 27.21 -22.41 -26.83
C SER A 854 27.02 -21.64 -28.15
N GLU A 855 25.78 -21.45 -28.62
CA GLU A 855 25.45 -20.76 -29.87
C GLU A 855 24.28 -19.76 -29.76
N GLY A 856 23.81 -19.40 -28.55
CA GLY A 856 22.60 -18.59 -28.37
C GLY A 856 22.67 -17.56 -27.25
N PRO A 857 21.72 -16.59 -27.22
CA PRO A 857 21.65 -15.61 -26.13
C PRO A 857 21.37 -16.31 -24.79
N PRO A 858 21.92 -15.80 -23.67
CA PRO A 858 21.73 -16.42 -22.37
C PRO A 858 20.26 -16.47 -21.98
N VAL A 859 19.93 -17.48 -21.18
CA VAL A 859 18.57 -17.75 -20.73
C VAL A 859 18.51 -17.61 -19.21
N LEU A 860 17.74 -16.65 -18.72
CA LEU A 860 17.36 -16.57 -17.31
C LEU A 860 16.36 -17.68 -17.01
N VAL A 861 16.74 -18.62 -16.15
CA VAL A 861 15.87 -19.72 -15.71
C VAL A 861 15.32 -19.38 -14.34
N LEU A 862 14.01 -19.10 -14.28
CA LEU A 862 13.26 -18.87 -13.06
C LEU A 862 12.66 -20.19 -12.55
N LYS A 863 12.96 -20.56 -11.31
CA LYS A 863 12.40 -21.71 -10.59
C LYS A 863 11.43 -21.22 -9.52
N GLN A 864 10.17 -21.64 -9.57
CA GLN A 864 9.14 -21.26 -8.59
C GLN A 864 8.16 -22.40 -8.33
N GLY A 865 7.98 -22.81 -7.07
CA GLY A 865 7.02 -23.86 -6.69
C GLY A 865 7.21 -25.20 -7.42
N GLY A 866 8.45 -25.54 -7.82
CA GLY A 866 8.77 -26.73 -8.62
C GLY A 866 8.62 -26.56 -10.14
N ALA A 867 8.03 -25.46 -10.62
CA ALA A 867 8.03 -25.10 -12.04
C ALA A 867 9.34 -24.41 -12.41
N ARG A 868 9.84 -24.66 -13.62
CA ARG A 868 11.02 -23.99 -14.19
C ARG A 868 10.64 -23.35 -15.52
N LYS A 869 10.95 -22.07 -15.70
CA LYS A 869 10.71 -21.32 -16.94
C LYS A 869 11.98 -20.60 -17.37
N GLY A 870 12.22 -20.53 -18.67
CA GLY A 870 13.40 -19.87 -19.26
C GLY A 870 13.01 -18.65 -20.08
N TYR A 871 13.71 -17.54 -19.85
CA TYR A 871 13.52 -16.26 -20.54
C TYR A 871 14.80 -15.89 -21.28
N ARG A 872 14.72 -15.74 -22.60
CA ARG A 872 15.88 -15.35 -23.42
C ARG A 872 16.22 -13.88 -23.21
N LEU A 873 17.50 -13.59 -23.04
CA LEU A 873 18.03 -12.23 -22.85
C LEU A 873 18.83 -11.82 -24.10
N PRO A 874 18.21 -11.13 -25.06
CA PRO A 874 18.90 -10.70 -26.28
C PRO A 874 19.91 -9.58 -26.00
N GLY A 875 21.20 -9.89 -26.14
CA GLY A 875 22.32 -8.96 -26.01
C GLY A 875 23.65 -9.63 -26.38
N ASN A 876 24.71 -8.83 -26.51
CA ASN A 876 26.03 -9.28 -26.98
C ASN A 876 27.12 -9.17 -25.89
N LEU A 877 26.74 -9.20 -24.61
CA LEU A 877 27.70 -9.12 -23.50
C LEU A 877 28.48 -10.42 -23.32
N ARG A 878 29.66 -10.33 -22.69
CA ARG A 878 30.48 -11.49 -22.31
C ARG A 878 29.84 -12.25 -21.15
N GLU A 879 30.07 -13.56 -21.03
CA GLU A 879 29.48 -14.42 -19.99
C GLU A 879 29.65 -13.85 -18.57
N GLU A 880 30.84 -13.34 -18.23
CA GLU A 880 31.17 -12.79 -16.91
C GLU A 880 30.37 -11.51 -16.56
N GLU A 881 29.91 -10.76 -17.57
CA GLU A 881 29.19 -9.49 -17.41
C GLU A 881 27.68 -9.73 -17.20
N TRP A 882 27.14 -10.85 -17.66
CA TRP A 882 25.72 -11.19 -17.50
C TRP A 882 25.34 -11.41 -16.04
N ASP A 883 26.15 -12.15 -15.28
CA ASP A 883 25.89 -12.43 -13.86
C ASP A 883 25.82 -11.16 -13.00
N GLN A 884 26.47 -10.07 -13.44
CA GLN A 884 26.52 -8.79 -12.72
C GLN A 884 25.49 -7.76 -13.20
N THR A 885 24.87 -7.99 -14.36
CA THR A 885 23.96 -7.00 -14.98
C THR A 885 22.50 -7.43 -15.01
N VAL A 886 22.20 -8.70 -14.77
CA VAL A 886 20.82 -9.22 -14.82
C VAL A 886 20.15 -9.16 -13.45
N TRP A 887 19.08 -8.37 -13.36
CA TRP A 887 18.23 -8.27 -12.18
C TRP A 887 16.76 -8.54 -12.54
N PRO A 888 16.24 -9.72 -12.19
CA PRO A 888 14.81 -9.98 -12.23
C PRO A 888 14.08 -9.34 -11.03
N PHE A 889 12.86 -8.88 -11.24
CA PHE A 889 11.93 -8.39 -10.21
C PHE A 889 10.59 -9.12 -10.37
N LEU A 890 10.13 -9.76 -9.30
CA LEU A 890 8.97 -10.65 -9.34
C LEU A 890 7.77 -10.06 -8.60
N PHE A 891 6.70 -9.78 -9.33
CA PHE A 891 5.43 -9.26 -8.81
C PHE A 891 4.29 -10.26 -9.03
N GLU A 892 3.09 -9.93 -8.52
CA GLU A 892 1.90 -10.80 -8.67
C GLU A 892 1.64 -11.21 -10.12
N ASP A 893 1.44 -10.23 -11.01
CA ASP A 893 1.08 -10.49 -12.40
C ASP A 893 2.24 -10.25 -13.39
N TRP A 894 3.34 -9.65 -12.93
CA TRP A 894 4.42 -9.17 -13.78
C TRP A 894 5.79 -9.69 -13.35
N LEU A 895 6.60 -10.09 -14.32
CA LEU A 895 8.03 -10.33 -14.18
C LEU A 895 8.76 -9.24 -14.95
N LEU A 896 9.59 -8.49 -14.24
CA LEU A 896 10.45 -7.49 -14.83
C LEU A 896 11.87 -8.02 -14.90
N ILE A 897 12.56 -7.88 -16.02
CA ILE A 897 13.97 -8.28 -16.13
C ILE A 897 14.76 -7.09 -16.65
N ARG A 898 15.64 -6.56 -15.81
CA ARG A 898 16.69 -5.61 -16.19
C ARG A 898 17.94 -6.39 -16.56
N TYR A 899 18.59 -6.04 -17.66
CA TYR A 899 19.88 -6.61 -18.04
C TYR A 899 20.72 -5.62 -18.84
N GLY A 900 22.04 -5.80 -18.81
CA GLY A 900 22.97 -4.97 -19.58
C GLY A 900 22.94 -5.31 -21.07
N VAL A 901 23.27 -4.31 -21.89
CA VAL A 901 23.54 -4.40 -23.32
C VAL A 901 24.89 -3.69 -23.58
N GLU A 902 25.38 -3.64 -24.82
CA GLU A 902 26.62 -2.93 -25.18
C GLU A 902 26.65 -1.47 -24.66
N GLU A 903 27.86 -0.94 -24.36
CA GLU A 903 28.11 0.46 -23.98
C GLU A 903 27.36 0.99 -22.73
N GLU A 904 27.36 0.21 -21.64
CA GLU A 904 26.65 0.53 -20.38
C GLU A 904 25.12 0.68 -20.52
N ALA A 905 24.54 0.45 -21.69
CA ALA A 905 23.09 0.51 -21.85
C ALA A 905 22.40 -0.65 -21.11
N THR A 906 21.14 -0.44 -20.72
CA THR A 906 20.31 -1.49 -20.14
C THR A 906 19.03 -1.67 -20.93
N ARG A 907 18.47 -2.89 -20.83
CA ARG A 907 17.18 -3.21 -21.39
C ARG A 907 16.28 -3.77 -20.30
N TRP A 908 15.01 -3.38 -20.35
CA TRP A 908 13.98 -3.75 -19.40
C TRP A 908 12.87 -4.51 -20.13
N HIS A 909 12.62 -5.74 -19.72
CA HIS A 909 11.56 -6.58 -20.24
C HIS A 909 10.40 -6.66 -19.25
N PHE A 910 9.19 -6.28 -19.69
CA PHE A 910 7.95 -6.48 -18.93
C PHE A 910 7.23 -7.71 -19.46
N ILE A 911 7.14 -8.73 -18.62
CA ILE A 911 6.56 -10.03 -18.97
C ILE A 911 5.33 -10.28 -18.12
N HIS A 912 4.18 -10.51 -18.75
CA HIS A 912 2.97 -10.88 -18.04
C HIS A 912 3.03 -12.35 -17.65
N ARG A 913 2.95 -12.65 -16.35
CA ARG A 913 3.26 -13.99 -15.79
C ARG A 913 2.25 -15.05 -16.18
N ALA A 914 0.96 -14.71 -16.24
CA ALA A 914 -0.09 -15.68 -16.53
C ALA A 914 -0.09 -16.14 -18.00
N SER A 915 0.22 -15.23 -18.93
CA SER A 915 0.33 -15.55 -20.37
C SER A 915 1.75 -15.83 -20.84
N ASP A 916 2.75 -15.58 -19.99
CA ASP A 916 4.19 -15.72 -20.29
C ASP A 916 4.66 -14.92 -21.50
N ARG A 917 4.01 -13.78 -21.74
CA ARG A 917 4.22 -12.96 -22.92
C ARG A 917 5.06 -11.74 -22.57
N LEU A 918 6.08 -11.47 -23.39
CA LEU A 918 6.80 -10.20 -23.39
C LEU A 918 5.86 -9.11 -23.94
N CYS A 919 5.49 -8.17 -23.08
CA CYS A 919 4.60 -7.06 -23.44
C CYS A 919 5.38 -5.80 -23.81
N VAL A 920 6.50 -5.52 -23.13
CA VAL A 920 7.34 -4.33 -23.37
C VAL A 920 8.80 -4.72 -23.37
N SER A 921 9.55 -4.13 -24.31
CA SER A 921 11.00 -4.03 -24.30
C SER A 921 11.36 -2.54 -24.29
N LEU A 922 11.97 -2.09 -23.20
CA LEU A 922 12.39 -0.70 -23.01
C LEU A 922 13.92 -0.62 -23.03
N HIS A 923 14.47 0.19 -23.92
CA HIS A 923 15.90 0.49 -23.97
C HIS A 923 16.25 1.74 -23.16
N TRP A 924 17.32 1.66 -22.36
CA TRP A 924 17.82 2.75 -21.55
C TRP A 924 19.33 2.95 -21.76
N PRO A 925 19.82 4.17 -22.04
CA PRO A 925 21.21 4.42 -22.43
C PRO A 925 22.18 4.50 -21.23
N GLN A 926 21.89 3.83 -20.11
CA GLN A 926 22.70 3.89 -18.89
C GLN A 926 22.52 2.63 -18.04
N ALA A 927 23.57 2.31 -17.28
CA ALA A 927 23.59 1.17 -16.38
C ALA A 927 22.77 1.47 -15.13
N GLN A 928 22.97 2.62 -14.50
CA GLN A 928 22.33 3.00 -13.24
C GLN A 928 20.92 3.55 -13.45
N VAL A 929 19.95 2.65 -13.48
CA VAL A 929 18.52 2.98 -13.61
C VAL A 929 17.79 2.48 -12.38
N GLN A 930 17.04 3.37 -11.76
CA GLN A 930 16.13 3.04 -10.67
C GLN A 930 14.74 2.81 -11.21
N ALA A 931 13.98 1.92 -10.57
CA ALA A 931 12.59 1.69 -10.89
C ALA A 931 11.74 1.74 -9.64
N ARG A 932 10.61 2.44 -9.72
CA ARG A 932 9.63 2.53 -8.65
C ARG A 932 8.26 2.13 -9.17
N ARG A 933 7.56 1.29 -8.41
CA ARG A 933 6.17 0.91 -8.69
C ARG A 933 5.23 1.53 -7.66
N LEU A 934 4.11 2.06 -8.13
CA LEU A 934 2.99 2.47 -7.30
C LEU A 934 1.67 1.99 -7.93
N GLY A 935 1.16 0.85 -7.46
CA GLY A 935 -0.04 0.24 -8.06
C GLY A 935 0.22 -0.25 -9.49
N THR A 936 -0.45 0.38 -10.46
CA THR A 936 -0.30 0.11 -11.90
C THR A 936 0.67 1.07 -12.60
N ASP A 937 1.19 2.06 -11.88
CA ASP A 937 2.17 3.02 -12.36
C ASP A 937 3.61 2.51 -12.11
N TRP A 938 4.44 2.56 -13.14
CA TRP A 938 5.86 2.25 -13.10
C TRP A 938 6.67 3.47 -13.52
N LEU A 939 7.60 3.90 -12.68
CA LEU A 939 8.54 4.96 -12.99
C LEU A 939 9.94 4.36 -13.12
N LEU A 940 10.62 4.66 -14.21
CA LEU A 940 12.05 4.43 -14.38
C LEU A 940 12.75 5.78 -14.47
N PHE A 941 13.87 5.94 -13.76
CA PHE A 941 14.60 7.20 -13.73
C PHE A 941 16.09 7.00 -13.42
N ASP A 942 16.90 8.01 -13.75
CA ASP A 942 18.35 7.99 -13.59
C ASP A 942 18.94 9.29 -13.04
N ASP A 943 20.26 9.28 -12.82
CA ASP A 943 21.02 10.43 -12.34
C ASP A 943 21.31 11.50 -13.42
N GLN A 944 20.84 11.28 -14.66
CA GLN A 944 20.92 12.23 -15.77
C GLN A 944 19.58 12.95 -15.99
N GLY A 945 18.62 12.83 -15.09
CA GLY A 945 17.35 13.54 -15.17
C GLY A 945 16.36 12.96 -16.17
N ARG A 946 16.53 11.70 -16.58
CA ARG A 946 15.54 10.99 -17.40
C ARG A 946 14.48 10.37 -16.50
N LEU A 947 13.21 10.49 -16.89
CA LEU A 947 12.10 9.79 -16.25
C LEU A 947 11.15 9.23 -17.31
N SER A 948 10.80 7.96 -17.19
CA SER A 948 9.79 7.29 -18.01
C SER A 948 8.71 6.72 -17.11
N HIS A 949 7.48 7.15 -17.31
CA HIS A 949 6.29 6.66 -16.63
C HIS A 949 5.52 5.70 -17.54
N ILE A 950 5.38 4.45 -17.09
CA ILE A 950 4.66 3.39 -17.77
C ILE A 950 3.40 3.08 -16.96
N ASN A 951 2.23 3.19 -17.58
CA ASN A 951 0.98 2.80 -16.96
C ASN A 951 0.50 1.45 -17.52
N LEU A 952 0.35 0.47 -16.63
CA LEU A 952 -0.01 -0.90 -17.02
C LEU A 952 -1.47 -1.03 -17.48
N ASP A 953 -2.40 -0.22 -16.94
CA ASP A 953 -3.82 -0.30 -17.30
C ASP A 953 -4.13 0.31 -18.67
N HIS A 954 -3.32 1.28 -19.08
CA HIS A 954 -3.48 2.02 -20.33
C HIS A 954 -2.47 1.63 -21.42
N ALA A 955 -1.48 0.79 -21.08
CA ALA A 955 -0.38 0.41 -21.97
C ALA A 955 0.32 1.62 -22.61
N SER A 956 0.52 2.68 -21.82
CA SER A 956 1.11 3.94 -22.27
C SER A 956 2.47 4.18 -21.64
N GLN A 957 3.32 4.90 -22.37
CA GLN A 957 4.58 5.46 -21.89
C GLN A 957 4.48 7.00 -21.95
N HIS A 958 4.88 7.65 -20.87
CA HIS A 958 5.04 9.09 -20.78
C HIS A 958 6.48 9.43 -20.40
N ASN A 959 7.13 10.27 -21.18
CA ASN A 959 8.55 10.56 -21.04
C ASN A 959 8.75 12.01 -20.56
N LEU A 960 9.68 12.17 -19.62
CA LEU A 960 10.00 13.45 -18.99
C LEU A 960 11.52 13.59 -18.87
N THR A 961 12.01 14.78 -19.17
CA THR A 961 13.41 15.18 -19.00
C THR A 961 13.47 16.37 -18.05
N LEU A 962 14.30 16.28 -17.02
CA LEU A 962 14.45 17.33 -16.01
C LEU A 962 15.67 18.22 -16.29
N HIS A 963 15.41 19.50 -16.58
CA HIS A 963 16.40 20.56 -16.78
C HIS A 963 16.54 21.49 -15.54
#